data_AF-A0A016WDG4-F1
#
_entry.id   AF-A0A016WDG4-F1
#
_cell.length_a   1.000
_cell.length_b   1.000
_cell.length_c   1.000
_cell.angle_alpha   90.00
_cell.angle_beta   90.00
_cell.angle_gamma   90.00
#
_symmetry.space_group_name_H-M   'P 1'
#
loop_
_entity.id
_entity.type
_entity.pdbx_description
1 polymer ?
#
loop_
_entity_poly.entity_id
_entity_poly.type
_entity_poly.pdbx_seq_one_letter_code
_entity_poly.pdbx_strand_id
1 'polypeptide(L)'
;MWLALIAVTTLISRVVAVDDFIARRTYLKTPASYVNLTSEAWKVHEGDDQVTLAIRFQPSTKVGQVFSLRAIAPHGRKIAKLVGSLHNGYLQLDLFNASGNSILNKPFSTHFLDQNEEHSLAVRINTKHSSLSYRLESTTDHMCEITEKIDMQGAELVPTLGDGGNSMIGCVTLVTVQVGGATPPYEVIELSSYEIDECPSGDECAHRDCNKGRCLPLEVATCDCYGTQKSGPNCRYPARSVFVLNNDDESQPSNIRYTPWKVDQQISRITIDFRFAELDNKQGVLLHSVLDDGSVVKLYVVEKNGNLLFGSLGHVNFSLDTKVEFHSIFIGIHHESRVIGLNVDGQTQKISYANSSISLRLSSILFGGAPATNGARELGITACLKNVYVDHHDILYMLYDSDKRVESSKPLLPCSNDGSLPDLIALGLPLFNSDPLPNEDGVGGAEQTPDKAATGEGTKIEPAVQHISLASESVSIHKGGIFGSGSRMLQPRTCAEANTFYGLPSGPTQLDVDGTRPLLGSVAVCRDGVTTVPHDMPNGTVVRSSEDKTHAMFIVSYRDFTNEKLSRFESKKTWFHVAVSNRTVAQIGRVPNSCPCMDLGCIESKKCNCDSRAITNDTGYLHGEDAGITRVVALHSEGDVSGKMTIGPLECKGFASDAPIRFAKPQALDVRRWNGEPLSLHFRTADSSATLLTIVENEEKYLQVGLVNGHMIRVSLSNSSVTVESQARLNDTKWHLLVLEFASDEIRVGIDSFNAFAAVSSDEIPDGQLSLNDDNNGFTGCVRSLVVNDNTVHLQGLITDVEGTSPYCEDRCTANFCRNAAECVEDFAADAAICRCKNPNVQSGRNCEIDINQNSSVSFHGGFLKYELSQNALRDQTVLSFRTDQSQALILFVHDHNNNFMQLHLSEEVNLTLSLNNEDIVSSCTVRAHPGTEYGNMKWIQVSIHFLS
;
A
#
# COMPACT_ATOMS: atom_id res chain seq x y z
N MET A 1 -46.23 -14.90 -79.03
CA MET A 1 -44.92 -14.42 -78.54
C MET A 1 -44.93 -12.96 -78.07
N TRP A 2 -46.08 -12.36 -77.75
CA TRP A 2 -46.23 -10.97 -77.28
C TRP A 2 -47.15 -10.82 -76.04
N LEU A 3 -47.41 -11.93 -75.32
CA LEU A 3 -48.20 -11.92 -74.07
C LEU A 3 -47.42 -12.42 -72.85
N ALA A 4 -46.19 -12.94 -73.04
CA ALA A 4 -45.33 -13.41 -71.94
C ALA A 4 -44.38 -12.31 -71.39
N LEU A 5 -44.24 -11.17 -72.08
CA LEU A 5 -43.39 -10.06 -71.60
C LEU A 5 -44.11 -9.09 -70.65
N ILE A 6 -45.44 -9.15 -70.58
CA ILE A 6 -46.24 -8.26 -69.71
C ILE A 6 -46.41 -8.86 -68.30
N ALA A 7 -46.34 -10.19 -68.14
CA ALA A 7 -46.43 -10.84 -66.83
C ALA A 7 -45.11 -10.79 -66.02
N VAL A 8 -43.96 -10.66 -66.69
CA VAL A 8 -42.64 -10.55 -66.01
C VAL A 8 -42.30 -9.09 -65.66
N THR A 9 -42.80 -8.11 -66.42
CA THR A 9 -42.63 -6.69 -66.10
C THR A 9 -43.60 -6.20 -65.01
N THR A 10 -44.75 -6.85 -64.83
CA THR A 10 -45.72 -6.49 -63.78
C THR A 10 -45.42 -7.09 -62.39
N LEU A 11 -44.57 -8.12 -62.28
CA LEU A 11 -44.05 -8.56 -60.98
C LEU A 11 -42.86 -7.72 -60.50
N ILE A 12 -42.04 -7.20 -61.42
CA ILE A 12 -40.80 -6.47 -61.06
C ILE A 12 -41.08 -4.98 -60.80
N SER A 13 -42.17 -4.43 -61.35
CA SER A 13 -42.60 -3.04 -61.04
C SER A 13 -43.23 -2.90 -59.65
N ARG A 14 -43.59 -4.01 -58.97
CA ARG A 14 -44.08 -3.99 -57.59
C ARG A 14 -43.00 -4.07 -56.52
N VAL A 15 -41.73 -4.31 -56.88
CA VAL A 15 -40.64 -4.34 -55.88
C VAL A 15 -40.08 -2.94 -55.60
N VAL A 16 -40.45 -1.94 -56.41
CA VAL A 16 -39.98 -0.54 -56.29
C VAL A 16 -41.06 0.40 -55.73
N ALA A 17 -42.29 -0.08 -55.53
CA ALA A 17 -43.38 0.70 -54.92
C ALA A 17 -44.28 -0.21 -54.06
N VAL A 18 -43.74 -0.67 -52.94
CA VAL A 18 -44.55 -1.11 -51.78
C VAL A 18 -43.99 -0.35 -50.59
N ASP A 19 -44.59 0.80 -50.34
CA ASP A 19 -44.44 1.61 -49.13
C ASP A 19 -45.17 0.98 -47.92
N ASP A 20 -45.50 -0.32 -47.92
CA ASP A 20 -46.29 -0.91 -46.82
C ASP A 20 -46.16 -2.43 -46.66
N PHE A 21 -44.93 -2.97 -46.79
CA PHE A 21 -44.68 -4.32 -46.27
C PHE A 21 -43.25 -4.45 -45.70
N ILE A 22 -43.12 -4.10 -44.42
CA ILE A 22 -41.89 -4.21 -43.63
C ILE A 22 -42.11 -5.38 -42.66
N ALA A 23 -41.57 -6.57 -42.94
CA ALA A 23 -41.76 -7.69 -42.03
C ALA A 23 -41.03 -7.46 -40.70
N ARG A 24 -39.79 -6.93 -40.73
CA ARG A 24 -39.15 -6.26 -39.59
C ARG A 24 -37.78 -5.69 -40.00
N ARG A 25 -37.50 -4.44 -39.61
CA ARG A 25 -36.16 -3.85 -39.64
C ARG A 25 -35.64 -3.83 -38.21
N THR A 26 -34.57 -4.57 -37.95
CA THR A 26 -34.05 -4.83 -36.61
C THR A 26 -32.58 -4.50 -36.53
N TYR A 27 -32.17 -3.79 -35.49
CA TYR A 27 -30.79 -3.59 -35.14
C TYR A 27 -30.32 -4.74 -34.23
N LEU A 28 -29.26 -5.43 -34.65
CA LEU A 28 -28.61 -6.48 -33.87
C LEU A 28 -27.48 -5.83 -33.04
N LYS A 29 -27.65 -5.78 -31.71
CA LYS A 29 -26.77 -5.03 -30.79
C LYS A 29 -25.43 -5.72 -30.52
N THR A 30 -25.44 -7.04 -30.44
CA THR A 30 -24.30 -7.86 -29.99
C THR A 30 -24.19 -9.13 -30.83
N PRO A 31 -23.08 -9.87 -30.75
CA PRO A 31 -22.97 -11.20 -31.35
C PRO A 31 -23.99 -12.20 -30.78
N ALA A 32 -24.52 -11.97 -29.58
CA ALA A 32 -25.59 -12.78 -28.98
C ALA A 32 -26.97 -12.42 -29.55
N SER A 33 -27.10 -11.36 -30.36
CA SER A 33 -28.38 -10.95 -30.90
C SER A 33 -28.96 -11.99 -31.86
N TYR A 34 -30.28 -12.18 -31.77
CA TYR A 34 -31.02 -12.91 -32.79
C TYR A 34 -32.51 -12.55 -32.78
N VAL A 35 -33.18 -12.83 -33.90
CA VAL A 35 -34.65 -12.83 -34.00
C VAL A 35 -35.11 -14.02 -34.80
N ASN A 36 -35.90 -14.90 -34.19
CA ASN A 36 -36.56 -16.02 -34.86
C ASN A 36 -37.96 -15.59 -35.29
N LEU A 37 -38.28 -15.82 -36.56
CA LEU A 37 -39.55 -15.42 -37.17
C LEU A 37 -40.26 -16.65 -37.75
N THR A 38 -41.58 -16.63 -37.79
CA THR A 38 -42.41 -17.60 -38.53
C THR A 38 -43.61 -16.92 -39.19
N SER A 39 -44.25 -17.61 -40.13
CA SER A 39 -45.51 -17.22 -40.75
C SER A 39 -46.23 -18.46 -41.27
N GLU A 40 -47.57 -18.45 -41.22
CA GLU A 40 -48.38 -19.54 -41.79
C GLU A 40 -48.16 -19.74 -43.30
N ALA A 41 -47.73 -18.70 -44.02
CA ALA A 41 -47.41 -18.79 -45.45
C ALA A 41 -46.01 -19.36 -45.76
N TRP A 42 -45.22 -19.72 -44.74
CA TRP A 42 -43.87 -20.26 -44.90
C TRP A 42 -43.81 -21.79 -44.79
N LYS A 43 -44.96 -22.45 -44.93
CA LYS A 43 -45.07 -23.92 -45.03
C LYS A 43 -44.94 -24.34 -46.50
N VAL A 44 -44.07 -25.30 -46.77
CA VAL A 44 -43.83 -25.83 -48.12
C VAL A 44 -44.87 -26.88 -48.45
N HIS A 45 -45.73 -26.61 -49.43
CA HIS A 45 -46.79 -27.52 -49.84
C HIS A 45 -46.37 -28.44 -50.99
N GLU A 46 -47.18 -29.48 -51.23
CA GLU A 46 -46.96 -30.41 -52.32
C GLU A 46 -47.07 -29.69 -53.68
N GLY A 47 -45.97 -29.67 -54.44
CA GLY A 47 -45.86 -28.94 -55.70
C GLY A 47 -44.97 -27.68 -55.64
N ASP A 48 -44.63 -27.20 -54.44
CA ASP A 48 -43.71 -26.08 -54.27
C ASP A 48 -42.25 -26.53 -54.46
N ASP A 49 -41.63 -26.12 -55.56
CA ASP A 49 -40.24 -26.47 -55.89
C ASP A 49 -39.24 -25.33 -55.72
N GLN A 50 -39.72 -24.15 -55.29
CA GLN A 50 -38.90 -22.94 -55.13
C GLN A 50 -39.15 -22.24 -53.79
N VAL A 51 -38.06 -21.91 -53.10
CA VAL A 51 -38.04 -21.08 -51.90
C VAL A 51 -37.16 -19.87 -52.15
N THR A 52 -37.66 -18.65 -51.94
CA THR A 52 -36.89 -17.41 -52.09
C THR A 52 -36.85 -16.64 -50.78
N LEU A 53 -35.66 -16.23 -50.34
CA LEU A 53 -35.42 -15.34 -49.20
C LEU A 53 -34.82 -14.03 -49.72
N ALA A 54 -35.40 -12.90 -49.35
CA ALA A 54 -34.82 -11.58 -49.61
C ALA A 54 -34.61 -10.81 -48.32
N ILE A 55 -33.44 -10.19 -48.19
CA ILE A 55 -33.00 -9.48 -47.00
C ILE A 55 -32.22 -8.22 -47.41
N ARG A 56 -32.35 -7.16 -46.61
CA ARG A 56 -31.42 -6.01 -46.65
C ARG A 56 -30.64 -5.97 -45.38
N PHE A 57 -29.38 -5.59 -45.44
CA PHE A 57 -28.54 -5.49 -44.27
C PHE A 57 -27.52 -4.37 -44.41
N GLN A 58 -27.29 -3.67 -43.31
CA GLN A 58 -26.32 -2.59 -43.19
C GLN A 58 -25.37 -2.98 -42.05
N PRO A 59 -24.24 -3.62 -42.36
CA PRO A 59 -23.37 -4.19 -41.35
C PRO A 59 -22.47 -3.13 -40.72
N SER A 60 -22.50 -3.02 -39.40
CA SER A 60 -21.53 -2.24 -38.62
C SER A 60 -20.25 -3.04 -38.38
N THR A 61 -20.29 -4.38 -38.50
CA THR A 61 -19.14 -5.29 -38.36
C THR A 61 -18.74 -5.95 -39.68
N LYS A 62 -17.47 -6.29 -39.83
CA LYS A 62 -16.96 -7.06 -41.00
C LYS A 62 -17.15 -8.57 -40.86
N VAL A 63 -17.61 -9.03 -39.71
CA VAL A 63 -17.76 -10.45 -39.37
C VAL A 63 -19.07 -10.67 -38.61
N GLY A 64 -19.65 -11.85 -38.80
CA GLY A 64 -20.88 -12.28 -38.13
C GLY A 64 -21.93 -12.79 -39.11
N GLN A 65 -22.82 -13.65 -38.62
CA GLN A 65 -23.95 -14.18 -39.36
C GLN A 65 -25.02 -13.09 -39.52
N VAL A 66 -25.42 -12.85 -40.77
CA VAL A 66 -26.49 -11.92 -41.14
C VAL A 66 -27.84 -12.57 -40.92
N PHE A 67 -28.00 -13.80 -41.42
CA PHE A 67 -29.23 -14.58 -41.29
C PHE A 67 -28.97 -16.08 -41.39
N SER A 68 -29.96 -16.86 -40.97
CA SER A 68 -30.12 -18.23 -41.41
C SER A 68 -31.57 -18.57 -41.73
N LEU A 69 -31.79 -19.52 -42.64
CA LEU A 69 -33.11 -20.06 -42.97
C LEU A 69 -33.10 -21.56 -42.70
N ARG A 70 -33.89 -22.01 -41.73
CA ARG A 70 -34.02 -23.43 -41.37
C ARG A 70 -35.29 -24.00 -41.97
N ALA A 71 -35.18 -25.13 -42.68
CA ALA A 71 -36.34 -25.95 -43.05
C ALA A 71 -36.53 -27.04 -42.00
N ILE A 72 -37.68 -27.03 -41.32
CA ILE A 72 -38.00 -27.94 -40.21
C ILE A 72 -39.14 -28.85 -40.63
N ALA A 73 -38.95 -30.16 -40.55
CA ALA A 73 -39.99 -31.13 -40.85
C ALA A 73 -41.09 -31.13 -39.75
N PRO A 74 -42.31 -31.64 -40.02
CA PRO A 74 -43.42 -31.65 -39.04
C PRO A 74 -43.11 -32.34 -37.71
N HIS A 75 -42.12 -33.23 -37.69
CA HIS A 75 -41.64 -33.95 -36.51
C HIS A 75 -40.49 -33.21 -35.77
N GLY A 76 -40.26 -31.94 -36.08
CA GLY A 76 -39.26 -31.07 -35.45
C GLY A 76 -37.81 -31.27 -35.92
N ARG A 77 -37.57 -32.17 -36.88
CA ARG A 77 -36.21 -32.42 -37.38
C ARG A 77 -35.82 -31.41 -38.47
N LYS A 78 -34.63 -30.82 -38.33
CA LYS A 78 -34.03 -29.94 -39.35
C LYS A 78 -33.69 -30.73 -40.61
N ILE A 79 -34.18 -30.26 -41.76
CA ILE A 79 -33.93 -30.83 -43.08
C ILE A 79 -32.72 -30.15 -43.74
N ALA A 80 -32.69 -28.82 -43.71
CA ALA A 80 -31.61 -28.02 -44.27
C ALA A 80 -31.46 -26.68 -43.52
N LYS A 81 -30.28 -26.07 -43.59
CA LYS A 81 -30.00 -24.70 -43.07
C LYS A 81 -29.23 -23.92 -44.13
N LEU A 82 -29.81 -22.84 -44.65
CA LEU A 82 -29.08 -21.83 -45.41
C LEU A 82 -28.52 -20.80 -44.43
N VAL A 83 -27.27 -20.40 -44.61
CA VAL A 83 -26.59 -19.40 -43.77
C VAL A 83 -25.94 -18.35 -44.66
N GLY A 84 -26.14 -17.08 -44.30
CA GLY A 84 -25.39 -15.95 -44.87
C GLY A 84 -24.57 -15.28 -43.78
N SER A 85 -23.26 -15.27 -43.94
CA SER A 85 -22.32 -14.74 -42.95
C SER A 85 -21.27 -13.83 -43.58
N LEU A 86 -20.87 -12.80 -42.85
CA LEU A 86 -19.75 -11.93 -43.21
C LEU A 86 -18.45 -12.54 -42.69
N HIS A 87 -17.46 -12.61 -43.58
CA HIS A 87 -16.09 -13.02 -43.30
C HIS A 87 -15.16 -11.94 -43.84
N ASN A 88 -14.65 -11.08 -42.96
CA ASN A 88 -13.79 -9.93 -43.30
C ASN A 88 -14.38 -8.99 -44.37
N GLY A 89 -15.68 -8.70 -44.27
CA GLY A 89 -16.40 -7.83 -45.21
C GLY A 89 -16.85 -8.54 -46.49
N TYR A 90 -16.54 -9.83 -46.64
CA TYR A 90 -17.04 -10.66 -47.73
C TYR A 90 -18.24 -11.46 -47.25
N LEU A 91 -19.37 -11.37 -47.93
CA LEU A 91 -20.53 -12.22 -47.65
C LEU A 91 -20.29 -13.61 -48.24
N GLN A 92 -20.46 -14.62 -47.40
CA GLN A 92 -20.42 -16.03 -47.74
C GLN A 92 -21.79 -16.67 -47.57
N LEU A 93 -22.20 -17.48 -48.55
CA LEU A 93 -23.42 -18.28 -48.48
C LEU A 93 -23.06 -19.76 -48.44
N ASP A 94 -23.62 -20.44 -47.44
CA ASP A 94 -23.49 -21.89 -47.24
C ASP A 94 -24.87 -22.54 -47.05
N LEU A 95 -25.09 -23.68 -47.71
CA LEU A 95 -26.28 -24.50 -47.54
C LEU A 95 -25.87 -25.83 -46.91
N PHE A 96 -26.45 -26.15 -45.76
CA PHE A 96 -26.16 -27.36 -45.00
C PHE A 96 -27.31 -28.35 -45.03
N ASN A 97 -27.01 -29.64 -45.12
CA ASN A 97 -27.99 -30.72 -44.97
C ASN A 97 -28.38 -30.96 -43.49
N ALA A 98 -29.24 -31.96 -43.24
CA ALA A 98 -29.70 -32.33 -41.90
C ALA A 98 -28.55 -32.69 -40.92
N SER A 99 -27.47 -33.26 -41.46
CA SER A 99 -26.27 -33.67 -40.71
C SER A 99 -25.27 -32.53 -40.49
N GLY A 100 -25.49 -31.35 -41.08
CA GLY A 100 -24.61 -30.19 -40.94
C GLY A 100 -23.45 -30.13 -41.95
N ASN A 101 -23.46 -30.95 -43.00
CA ASN A 101 -22.46 -30.89 -44.06
C ASN A 101 -22.86 -29.84 -45.12
N SER A 102 -21.90 -29.04 -45.60
CA SER A 102 -22.14 -28.09 -46.70
C SER A 102 -22.36 -28.86 -48.01
N ILE A 103 -23.42 -28.50 -48.72
CA ILE A 103 -23.89 -29.17 -49.94
C ILE A 103 -23.95 -28.22 -51.14
N LEU A 104 -23.18 -27.13 -51.10
CA LEU A 104 -22.92 -26.29 -52.28
C LEU A 104 -21.62 -26.74 -52.94
N ASN A 105 -21.63 -26.84 -54.27
CA ASN A 105 -20.46 -27.23 -55.04
C ASN A 105 -19.27 -26.24 -54.90
N LYS A 106 -19.55 -24.97 -54.61
CA LYS A 106 -18.58 -23.93 -54.24
C LYS A 106 -19.22 -22.95 -53.25
N PRO A 107 -18.52 -22.54 -52.18
CA PRO A 107 -18.97 -21.45 -51.32
C PRO A 107 -18.95 -20.15 -52.12
N PHE A 108 -20.02 -19.36 -52.00
CA PHE A 108 -20.05 -18.02 -52.58
C PHE A 108 -19.19 -17.08 -51.74
N SER A 109 -18.45 -16.19 -52.38
CA SER A 109 -17.78 -15.06 -51.72
C SER A 109 -17.98 -13.82 -52.59
N THR A 110 -18.40 -12.71 -51.99
CA THR A 110 -18.68 -11.45 -52.69
C THR A 110 -17.42 -10.67 -53.05
N HIS A 111 -17.59 -9.46 -53.59
CA HIS A 111 -16.61 -8.40 -53.42
C HIS A 111 -16.71 -7.84 -51.98
N PHE A 112 -15.75 -7.02 -51.57
CA PHE A 112 -15.78 -6.38 -50.26
C PHE A 112 -17.02 -5.49 -50.11
N LEU A 113 -17.80 -5.69 -49.05
CA LEU A 113 -18.98 -4.90 -48.73
C LEU A 113 -18.60 -3.78 -47.76
N ASP A 114 -19.01 -2.57 -48.11
CA ASP A 114 -18.73 -1.38 -47.31
C ASP A 114 -19.54 -1.39 -46.00
N GLN A 115 -18.86 -1.09 -44.89
CA GLN A 115 -19.51 -1.04 -43.59
C GLN A 115 -20.43 0.17 -43.51
N ASN A 116 -21.58 0.00 -42.87
CA ASN A 116 -22.62 1.02 -42.72
C ASN A 116 -23.28 1.48 -44.02
N GLU A 117 -23.10 0.78 -45.14
CA GLU A 117 -23.96 0.92 -46.33
C GLU A 117 -25.03 -0.18 -46.37
N GLU A 118 -26.20 0.12 -46.91
CA GLU A 118 -27.28 -0.86 -47.02
C GLU A 118 -27.08 -1.75 -48.26
N HIS A 119 -26.88 -3.05 -48.04
CA HIS A 119 -26.77 -4.05 -49.09
C HIS A 119 -28.07 -4.86 -49.20
N SER A 120 -28.41 -5.25 -50.43
CA SER A 120 -29.60 -6.06 -50.73
C SER A 120 -29.20 -7.44 -51.24
N LEU A 121 -29.77 -8.51 -50.68
CA LEU A 121 -29.52 -9.88 -51.09
C LEU A 121 -30.84 -10.64 -51.30
N ALA A 122 -30.95 -11.34 -52.42
CA ALA A 122 -32.00 -12.32 -52.67
C ALA A 122 -31.39 -13.69 -52.98
N VAL A 123 -31.84 -14.74 -52.30
CA VAL A 123 -31.40 -16.13 -52.50
C VAL A 123 -32.62 -16.99 -52.83
N ARG A 124 -32.52 -17.77 -53.91
CA ARG A 124 -33.56 -18.71 -54.36
C ARG A 124 -33.01 -20.12 -54.40
N ILE A 125 -33.68 -21.03 -53.71
CA ILE A 125 -33.39 -22.47 -53.70
C ILE A 125 -34.44 -23.15 -54.58
N ASN A 126 -34.00 -23.90 -55.59
CA ASN A 126 -34.86 -24.74 -56.41
C ASN A 126 -34.56 -26.22 -56.12
N THR A 127 -35.49 -26.90 -55.44
CA THR A 127 -35.33 -28.29 -54.99
C THR A 127 -35.50 -29.30 -56.13
N LYS A 128 -36.25 -28.94 -57.18
CA LYS A 128 -36.45 -29.78 -58.38
C LYS A 128 -35.23 -29.82 -59.29
N HIS A 129 -34.55 -28.68 -59.45
CA HIS A 129 -33.37 -28.52 -60.28
C HIS A 129 -32.06 -28.57 -59.48
N SER A 130 -32.11 -28.89 -58.17
CA SER A 130 -30.96 -28.96 -57.27
C SER A 130 -30.00 -27.78 -57.46
N SER A 131 -30.54 -26.57 -57.51
CA SER A 131 -29.76 -25.35 -57.75
C SER A 131 -30.14 -24.26 -56.76
N LEU A 132 -29.14 -23.44 -56.43
CA LEU A 132 -29.31 -22.24 -55.63
C LEU A 132 -28.86 -21.07 -56.50
N SER A 133 -29.74 -20.09 -56.72
CA SER A 133 -29.36 -18.82 -57.34
C SER A 133 -29.38 -17.70 -56.30
N TYR A 134 -28.49 -16.73 -56.43
CA TYR A 134 -28.51 -15.54 -55.61
C TYR A 134 -28.24 -14.29 -56.45
N ARG A 135 -28.72 -13.16 -55.93
CA ARG A 135 -28.48 -11.83 -56.45
C ARG A 135 -28.12 -10.92 -55.29
N LEU A 136 -26.93 -10.34 -55.37
CA LEU A 136 -26.47 -9.29 -54.47
C LEU A 136 -26.56 -7.96 -55.22
N GLU A 137 -27.26 -6.99 -54.68
CA GLU A 137 -27.47 -5.67 -55.28
C GLU A 137 -28.05 -5.75 -56.72
N SER A 138 -27.78 -4.76 -57.56
CA SER A 138 -28.22 -4.70 -58.97
C SER A 138 -27.39 -5.59 -59.92
N THR A 139 -26.67 -6.60 -59.39
CA THR A 139 -25.78 -7.46 -60.20
C THR A 139 -26.54 -8.59 -60.91
N THR A 140 -25.87 -9.29 -61.83
CA THR A 140 -26.42 -10.44 -62.56
C THR A 140 -26.71 -11.63 -61.62
N ASP A 141 -27.69 -12.47 -61.96
CA ASP A 141 -27.95 -13.70 -61.19
C ASP A 141 -26.79 -14.67 -61.29
N HIS A 142 -26.33 -15.18 -60.14
CA HIS A 142 -25.30 -16.21 -60.06
C HIS A 142 -25.92 -17.53 -59.61
N MET A 143 -25.45 -18.65 -60.14
CA MET A 143 -25.98 -19.99 -59.88
C MET A 143 -24.91 -20.90 -59.26
N CYS A 144 -25.31 -21.61 -58.21
CA CYS A 144 -24.56 -22.71 -57.58
C CYS A 144 -25.36 -24.02 -57.73
N GLU A 145 -24.66 -25.15 -57.83
CA GLU A 145 -25.29 -26.47 -57.86
C GLU A 145 -25.30 -27.05 -56.45
N ILE A 146 -26.42 -27.67 -56.08
CA ILE A 146 -26.58 -28.37 -54.81
C ILE A 146 -26.15 -29.82 -55.04
N THR A 147 -25.11 -30.25 -54.32
CA THR A 147 -24.46 -31.55 -54.51
C THR A 147 -25.28 -32.74 -53.99
N GLU A 148 -26.24 -32.47 -53.09
CA GLU A 148 -27.13 -33.45 -52.49
C GLU A 148 -28.60 -33.00 -52.65
N LYS A 149 -29.49 -33.91 -53.05
CA LYS A 149 -30.90 -33.57 -53.23
C LYS A 149 -31.58 -33.32 -51.89
N ILE A 150 -32.21 -32.15 -51.73
CA ILE A 150 -32.98 -31.78 -50.54
C ILE A 150 -34.47 -31.86 -50.83
N ASP A 151 -35.23 -32.56 -50.00
CA ASP A 151 -36.69 -32.57 -50.02
C ASP A 151 -37.23 -31.72 -48.87
N MET A 152 -37.88 -30.61 -49.21
CA MET A 152 -38.47 -29.68 -48.23
C MET A 152 -39.99 -29.81 -48.15
N GLN A 153 -40.61 -30.81 -48.78
CA GLN A 153 -42.07 -30.95 -48.77
C GLN A 153 -42.62 -31.12 -47.34
N GLY A 154 -43.65 -30.35 -47.02
CA GLY A 154 -44.25 -30.32 -45.69
C GLY A 154 -43.40 -29.62 -44.62
N ALA A 155 -42.27 -29.00 -44.97
CA ALA A 155 -41.42 -28.30 -44.02
C ALA A 155 -41.96 -26.90 -43.69
N GLU A 156 -41.77 -26.48 -42.45
CA GLU A 156 -41.93 -25.10 -42.02
C GLU A 156 -40.59 -24.37 -42.12
N LEU A 157 -40.57 -23.20 -42.76
CA LEU A 157 -39.38 -22.38 -42.89
C LEU A 157 -39.30 -21.36 -41.75
N VAL A 158 -38.20 -21.41 -41.01
CA VAL A 158 -37.92 -20.50 -39.89
C VAL A 158 -36.70 -19.65 -40.22
N PRO A 159 -36.89 -18.40 -40.69
CA PRO A 159 -35.81 -17.43 -40.82
C PRO A 159 -35.41 -16.90 -39.44
N THR A 160 -34.09 -16.79 -39.25
CA THR A 160 -33.46 -16.19 -38.09
C THR A 160 -32.57 -15.04 -38.57
N LEU A 161 -32.77 -13.83 -38.04
CA LEU A 161 -31.85 -12.72 -38.20
C LEU A 161 -30.79 -12.83 -37.09
N GLY A 162 -29.49 -12.75 -37.41
CA GLY A 162 -28.41 -13.05 -36.46
C GLY A 162 -28.21 -14.55 -36.18
N ASP A 163 -27.59 -14.90 -35.05
CA ASP A 163 -27.26 -16.30 -34.70
C ASP A 163 -27.27 -16.64 -33.20
N GLY A 164 -27.37 -15.68 -32.28
CA GLY A 164 -27.39 -15.99 -30.85
C GLY A 164 -26.04 -16.34 -30.23
N GLY A 165 -24.94 -15.96 -30.89
CA GLY A 165 -23.56 -16.21 -30.44
C GLY A 165 -22.50 -15.71 -31.44
N ASN A 166 -22.83 -15.64 -32.73
CA ASN A 166 -21.99 -15.09 -33.79
C ASN A 166 -22.78 -14.15 -34.73
N SER A 167 -23.72 -13.37 -34.21
CA SER A 167 -24.49 -12.40 -34.99
C SER A 167 -23.61 -11.28 -35.52
N MET A 168 -23.91 -10.77 -36.71
CA MET A 168 -23.38 -9.46 -37.10
C MET A 168 -24.01 -8.36 -36.25
N ILE A 169 -23.29 -7.25 -36.09
CA ILE A 169 -23.82 -6.02 -35.48
C ILE A 169 -24.20 -5.08 -36.62
N GLY A 170 -25.38 -4.48 -36.53
CA GLY A 170 -25.90 -3.62 -37.58
C GLY A 170 -27.38 -3.88 -37.87
N CYS A 171 -27.86 -3.21 -38.91
CA CYS A 171 -29.26 -3.27 -39.29
C CYS A 171 -29.57 -4.42 -40.23
N VAL A 172 -30.64 -5.16 -39.95
CA VAL A 172 -31.11 -6.26 -40.79
C VAL A 172 -32.61 -6.14 -41.01
N THR A 173 -33.01 -6.17 -42.27
CA THR A 173 -34.41 -6.11 -42.68
C THR A 173 -34.78 -7.37 -43.44
N LEU A 174 -35.69 -8.17 -42.88
CA LEU A 174 -36.30 -9.26 -43.65
C LEU A 174 -37.28 -8.64 -44.65
N VAL A 175 -37.00 -8.78 -45.95
CA VAL A 175 -37.86 -8.23 -47.01
C VAL A 175 -38.98 -9.22 -47.32
N THR A 176 -38.66 -10.49 -47.57
CA THR A 176 -39.67 -11.53 -47.81
C THR A 176 -39.09 -12.94 -47.71
N VAL A 177 -39.94 -13.92 -47.37
CA VAL A 177 -39.75 -15.34 -47.67
C VAL A 177 -40.94 -15.80 -48.50
N GLN A 178 -40.66 -16.34 -49.69
CA GLN A 178 -41.65 -16.81 -50.65
C GLN A 178 -41.50 -18.30 -50.91
N VAL A 179 -42.62 -19.01 -50.94
CA VAL A 179 -42.72 -20.44 -51.26
C VAL A 179 -43.59 -20.57 -52.53
N GLY A 180 -43.12 -21.32 -53.53
CA GLY A 180 -43.92 -21.66 -54.73
C GLY A 180 -44.28 -20.50 -55.66
N GLY A 181 -43.72 -19.30 -55.46
CA GLY A 181 -44.09 -18.09 -56.21
C GLY A 181 -45.37 -17.39 -55.72
N ALA A 182 -45.86 -17.75 -54.52
CA ALA A 182 -47.02 -17.11 -53.90
C ALA A 182 -46.75 -15.65 -53.47
N THR A 183 -47.82 -14.87 -53.28
CA THR A 183 -47.77 -13.49 -52.77
C THR A 183 -47.16 -13.43 -51.36
N PRO A 184 -46.39 -12.38 -51.01
CA PRO A 184 -45.79 -12.23 -49.68
C PRO A 184 -46.83 -12.36 -48.56
N PRO A 185 -46.53 -13.05 -47.45
CA PRO A 185 -47.47 -13.18 -46.31
C PRO A 185 -47.83 -11.82 -45.73
N TYR A 186 -49.06 -11.62 -45.27
CA TYR A 186 -49.47 -10.37 -44.60
C TYR A 186 -49.15 -10.33 -43.09
N GLU A 187 -48.80 -11.47 -42.48
CA GLU A 187 -48.53 -11.57 -41.03
C GLU A 187 -47.25 -12.39 -40.76
N VAL A 188 -46.28 -11.74 -40.10
CA VAL A 188 -45.03 -12.34 -39.63
C VAL A 188 -45.03 -12.30 -38.10
N ILE A 189 -44.78 -13.46 -37.48
CA ILE A 189 -44.83 -13.65 -36.03
C ILE A 189 -43.39 -13.81 -35.51
N GLU A 190 -43.04 -13.04 -34.49
CA GLU A 190 -41.79 -13.25 -33.74
C GLU A 190 -41.95 -14.42 -32.76
N LEU A 191 -41.09 -15.44 -32.90
CA LEU A 191 -41.04 -16.57 -31.98
C LEU A 191 -40.17 -16.29 -30.75
N SER A 192 -39.07 -15.56 -30.94
CA SER A 192 -38.13 -15.15 -29.88
C SER A 192 -37.13 -14.13 -30.41
N SER A 193 -36.68 -13.23 -29.54
CA SER A 193 -35.54 -12.36 -29.80
C SER A 193 -34.66 -12.19 -28.57
N TYR A 194 -33.41 -11.77 -28.80
CA TYR A 194 -32.47 -11.44 -27.74
C TYR A 194 -31.60 -10.27 -28.19
N GLU A 195 -31.39 -9.29 -27.31
CA GLU A 195 -30.52 -8.11 -27.50
C GLU A 195 -30.68 -7.41 -28.87
N ILE A 196 -31.90 -6.98 -29.20
CA ILE A 196 -32.19 -6.23 -30.42
C ILE A 196 -32.65 -4.78 -30.14
N ASP A 197 -32.55 -3.90 -31.13
CA ASP A 197 -33.18 -2.56 -31.14
C ASP A 197 -33.85 -2.23 -32.48
N GLU A 198 -34.40 -1.02 -32.59
CA GLU A 198 -34.82 -0.42 -33.87
C GLU A 198 -33.64 0.24 -34.61
N CYS A 199 -33.67 0.19 -35.93
CA CYS A 199 -32.62 0.74 -36.76
C CYS A 199 -32.71 2.26 -36.99
N PRO A 200 -31.61 3.01 -36.91
CA PRO A 200 -31.58 4.43 -37.24
C PRO A 200 -31.92 4.69 -38.71
N SER A 201 -32.57 5.80 -39.03
CA SER A 201 -33.18 6.09 -40.33
C SER A 201 -32.40 7.08 -41.23
N GLY A 202 -31.07 7.23 -41.09
CA GLY A 202 -30.25 8.07 -42.00
C GLY A 202 -28.73 7.95 -41.84
N ASP A 203 -27.96 8.53 -42.78
CA ASP A 203 -26.50 8.71 -42.67
C ASP A 203 -26.20 9.76 -41.60
N GLU A 204 -26.05 9.30 -40.36
CA GLU A 204 -25.89 10.16 -39.19
C GLU A 204 -24.62 11.04 -39.26
N CYS A 205 -23.60 10.67 -40.05
CA CYS A 205 -22.40 11.49 -40.23
C CYS A 205 -22.60 12.70 -41.13
N ALA A 206 -23.62 12.72 -42.00
CA ALA A 206 -23.93 13.88 -42.84
C ALA A 206 -24.39 15.10 -42.02
N HIS A 207 -24.95 14.86 -40.84
CA HIS A 207 -25.45 15.90 -39.92
C HIS A 207 -24.65 15.98 -38.61
N ARG A 208 -23.67 15.11 -38.40
CA ARG A 208 -22.82 15.10 -37.21
C ARG A 208 -21.67 16.09 -37.37
N ASP A 209 -21.68 17.13 -36.56
CA ASP A 209 -20.62 18.12 -36.52
C ASP A 209 -19.48 17.70 -35.60
N CYS A 210 -18.40 17.19 -36.20
CA CYS A 210 -17.17 16.79 -35.50
C CYS A 210 -16.09 17.89 -35.45
N ASN A 211 -16.42 19.14 -35.83
CA ASN A 211 -15.46 20.24 -35.89
C ASN A 211 -14.20 19.88 -36.71
N LYS A 212 -13.03 19.72 -36.06
CA LYS A 212 -11.77 19.31 -36.70
C LYS A 212 -11.53 17.79 -36.68
N GLY A 213 -12.37 17.02 -36.00
CA GLY A 213 -12.29 15.57 -35.87
C GLY A 213 -12.95 14.84 -37.04
N ARG A 214 -12.67 13.54 -37.13
CA ARG A 214 -13.22 12.66 -38.17
C ARG A 214 -14.51 12.02 -37.69
N CYS A 215 -15.62 12.17 -38.42
CA CYS A 215 -16.85 11.42 -38.14
C CYS A 215 -16.66 9.94 -38.49
N LEU A 216 -17.03 9.06 -37.57
CA LEU A 216 -17.05 7.62 -37.76
C LEU A 216 -18.52 7.18 -37.88
N PRO A 217 -18.88 6.49 -38.99
CA PRO A 217 -20.20 5.89 -39.13
C PRO A 217 -20.24 4.65 -38.23
N LEU A 218 -20.72 4.83 -37.00
CA LEU A 218 -21.00 3.75 -36.06
C LEU A 218 -22.51 3.74 -35.79
N GLU A 219 -23.00 2.84 -34.91
CA GLU A 219 -24.40 2.79 -34.47
C GLU A 219 -24.98 4.15 -34.09
N VAL A 220 -24.15 4.98 -33.47
CA VAL A 220 -24.35 6.41 -33.28
C VAL A 220 -23.16 7.13 -33.90
N ALA A 221 -23.39 8.05 -34.84
CA ALA A 221 -22.31 8.82 -35.45
C ALA A 221 -21.43 9.49 -34.39
N THR A 222 -20.15 9.08 -34.34
CA THR A 222 -19.22 9.44 -33.27
C THR A 222 -17.98 10.10 -33.85
N CYS A 223 -17.45 11.11 -33.17
CA CYS A 223 -16.29 11.86 -33.63
C CYS A 223 -14.98 11.30 -33.06
N ASP A 224 -14.02 10.98 -33.92
CA ASP A 224 -12.63 10.71 -33.54
C ASP A 224 -11.85 12.04 -33.47
N CYS A 225 -11.48 12.44 -32.26
CA CYS A 225 -10.79 13.70 -32.00
C CYS A 225 -9.26 13.57 -31.96
N TYR A 226 -8.71 12.38 -32.12
CA TYR A 226 -7.27 12.15 -32.09
C TYR A 226 -6.52 13.04 -33.09
N GLY A 227 -5.40 13.63 -32.64
CA GLY A 227 -4.56 14.52 -33.47
C GLY A 227 -5.10 15.95 -33.65
N THR A 228 -6.28 16.28 -33.12
CA THR A 228 -6.89 17.62 -33.28
C THR A 228 -6.59 18.58 -32.12
N GLN A 229 -5.97 18.09 -31.03
CA GLN A 229 -5.85 18.78 -29.73
C GLN A 229 -7.20 19.22 -29.13
N LYS A 230 -8.29 18.56 -29.56
CA LYS A 230 -9.64 18.75 -29.04
C LYS A 230 -10.18 17.42 -28.50
N SER A 231 -11.24 17.50 -27.72
CA SER A 231 -11.84 16.39 -26.98
C SER A 231 -13.37 16.50 -26.91
N GLY A 232 -14.00 15.44 -26.43
CA GLY A 232 -15.43 15.26 -26.25
C GLY A 232 -16.21 14.89 -27.52
N PRO A 233 -17.54 14.73 -27.42
CA PRO A 233 -18.36 14.04 -28.41
C PRO A 233 -18.40 14.69 -29.80
N ASN A 234 -18.00 15.97 -29.90
CA ASN A 234 -17.95 16.77 -31.13
C ASN A 234 -16.58 17.45 -31.34
N CYS A 235 -15.54 17.05 -30.61
CA CYS A 235 -14.18 17.62 -30.70
C CYS A 235 -14.13 19.16 -30.55
N ARG A 236 -14.82 19.67 -29.53
CA ARG A 236 -14.92 21.13 -29.25
C ARG A 236 -14.17 21.54 -27.98
N TYR A 237 -14.06 20.66 -27.01
CA TYR A 237 -13.36 20.94 -25.76
C TYR A 237 -11.86 20.89 -25.97
N PRO A 238 -11.05 21.68 -25.24
CA PRO A 238 -9.61 21.52 -25.25
C PRO A 238 -9.24 20.12 -24.75
N ALA A 239 -8.26 19.48 -25.40
CA ALA A 239 -7.73 18.21 -24.93
C ALA A 239 -7.19 18.37 -23.50
N ARG A 240 -7.58 17.45 -22.61
CA ARG A 240 -7.15 17.45 -21.21
C ARG A 240 -5.83 16.72 -21.06
N SER A 241 -5.12 17.07 -19.99
CA SER A 241 -3.96 16.34 -19.53
C SER A 241 -4.17 15.95 -18.07
N VAL A 242 -3.54 14.86 -17.65
CA VAL A 242 -3.64 14.34 -16.30
C VAL A 242 -2.26 13.99 -15.78
N PHE A 243 -2.03 14.31 -14.52
CA PHE A 243 -0.83 13.96 -13.80
C PHE A 243 -1.02 12.60 -13.12
N VAL A 244 -0.16 11.63 -13.46
CA VAL A 244 -0.07 10.35 -12.77
C VAL A 244 1.18 10.34 -11.90
N LEU A 245 1.00 10.08 -10.61
CA LEU A 245 2.07 9.96 -9.62
C LEU A 245 2.23 8.49 -9.23
N ASN A 246 3.40 7.93 -9.56
CA ASN A 246 3.75 6.54 -9.30
C ASN A 246 5.23 6.42 -8.90
N ASN A 247 5.71 7.36 -8.08
CA ASN A 247 7.04 7.31 -7.51
C ASN A 247 7.12 6.25 -6.39
N ASP A 248 8.34 6.00 -5.91
CA ASP A 248 8.63 4.97 -4.91
C ASP A 248 7.97 5.27 -3.54
N ASP A 249 7.55 6.52 -3.30
CA ASP A 249 6.96 7.02 -2.06
C ASP A 249 5.43 6.84 -1.99
N GLU A 250 4.76 6.59 -3.12
CA GLU A 250 3.29 6.63 -3.19
C GLU A 250 2.66 5.28 -2.82
N SER A 251 2.03 5.20 -1.65
CA SER A 251 1.32 3.99 -1.16
C SER A 251 0.16 3.54 -2.07
N GLN A 252 -0.47 4.46 -2.81
CA GLN A 252 -1.54 4.18 -3.77
C GLN A 252 -1.22 4.74 -5.18
N PRO A 253 -0.76 3.90 -6.12
CA PRO A 253 -0.35 4.35 -7.45
C PRO A 253 -1.50 4.99 -8.22
N SER A 254 -1.23 6.11 -8.90
CA SER A 254 -2.18 6.76 -9.80
C SER A 254 -2.21 6.03 -11.14
N ASN A 255 -3.33 5.42 -11.50
CA ASN A 255 -3.50 4.83 -12.82
C ASN A 255 -4.92 5.04 -13.34
N ILE A 256 -5.08 4.90 -14.66
CA ILE A 256 -6.36 4.96 -15.34
C ILE A 256 -6.61 3.59 -15.94
N ARG A 257 -7.66 2.92 -15.48
CA ARG A 257 -8.11 1.66 -16.02
C ARG A 257 -9.21 1.91 -17.03
N TYR A 258 -9.04 1.39 -18.23
CA TYR A 258 -10.08 1.27 -19.24
C TYR A 258 -10.46 -0.20 -19.42
N THR A 259 -11.74 -0.51 -19.24
CA THR A 259 -12.30 -1.84 -19.45
C THR A 259 -13.22 -1.79 -20.68
N PRO A 260 -12.80 -2.38 -21.82
CA PRO A 260 -13.68 -2.54 -22.97
C PRO A 260 -14.92 -3.35 -22.58
N TRP A 261 -16.07 -3.07 -23.21
CA TRP A 261 -17.21 -3.97 -23.07
C TRP A 261 -16.79 -5.36 -23.56
N LYS A 262 -17.07 -6.42 -22.79
CA LYS A 262 -16.64 -7.81 -23.04
C LYS A 262 -17.14 -8.42 -24.37
N VAL A 263 -17.80 -7.62 -25.20
CA VAL A 263 -18.37 -7.99 -26.48
C VAL A 263 -17.38 -7.57 -27.58
N ASP A 264 -16.36 -8.40 -27.79
CA ASP A 264 -15.57 -8.52 -29.03
C ASP A 264 -14.94 -7.24 -29.64
N GLN A 265 -14.65 -6.20 -28.85
CA GLN A 265 -13.95 -5.00 -29.36
C GLN A 265 -12.50 -5.34 -29.77
N GLN A 266 -12.26 -5.46 -31.08
CA GLN A 266 -10.90 -5.54 -31.64
C GLN A 266 -10.25 -4.17 -31.63
N ILE A 267 -9.37 -3.94 -30.65
CA ILE A 267 -8.61 -2.70 -30.56
C ILE A 267 -7.61 -2.63 -31.71
N SER A 268 -7.65 -1.52 -32.45
CA SER A 268 -6.81 -1.25 -33.62
C SER A 268 -5.75 -0.19 -33.34
N ARG A 269 -6.02 0.72 -32.40
CA ARG A 269 -5.14 1.85 -32.07
C ARG A 269 -5.10 2.08 -30.57
N ILE A 270 -3.90 2.24 -30.02
CA ILE A 270 -3.68 2.78 -28.67
C ILE A 270 -2.66 3.91 -28.77
N THR A 271 -2.98 5.08 -28.21
CA THR A 271 -2.07 6.24 -28.21
C THR A 271 -1.88 6.80 -26.82
N ILE A 272 -0.67 7.26 -26.52
CA ILE A 272 -0.32 7.91 -25.26
C ILE A 272 0.74 8.97 -25.59
N ASP A 273 0.46 10.23 -25.31
CA ASP A 273 1.50 11.24 -25.23
C ASP A 273 1.88 11.46 -23.78
N PHE A 274 3.16 11.43 -23.46
CA PHE A 274 3.63 11.63 -22.10
C PHE A 274 4.86 12.53 -22.05
N ARG A 275 5.01 13.24 -20.94
CA ARG A 275 6.29 13.82 -20.52
C ARG A 275 6.58 13.39 -19.11
N PHE A 276 7.84 13.12 -18.81
CA PHE A 276 8.28 12.90 -17.44
C PHE A 276 7.98 14.16 -16.61
N ALA A 277 7.50 13.97 -15.39
CA ALA A 277 7.23 15.09 -14.50
C ALA A 277 8.44 15.46 -13.62
N GLU A 278 9.36 14.51 -13.41
CA GLU A 278 10.56 14.68 -12.59
C GLU A 278 11.80 14.52 -13.48
N LEU A 279 12.84 15.34 -13.24
CA LEU A 279 14.08 15.32 -14.03
C LEU A 279 14.94 14.07 -13.75
N ASP A 280 14.85 13.54 -12.53
CA ASP A 280 15.70 12.47 -11.99
C ASP A 280 14.99 11.10 -11.97
N ASN A 281 13.68 11.07 -12.25
CA ASN A 281 12.86 9.86 -12.27
C ASN A 281 12.23 9.64 -13.65
N LYS A 282 13.04 9.10 -14.56
CA LYS A 282 12.64 8.85 -15.97
C LYS A 282 12.31 7.40 -16.23
N GLN A 283 11.57 6.75 -15.34
CA GLN A 283 11.26 5.33 -15.49
C GLN A 283 9.83 4.99 -15.06
N GLY A 284 9.30 3.89 -15.60
CA GLY A 284 8.04 3.32 -15.17
C GLY A 284 7.23 2.68 -16.29
N VAL A 285 6.16 1.98 -15.89
CA VAL A 285 5.19 1.37 -16.81
C VAL A 285 4.19 2.41 -17.30
N LEU A 286 4.13 2.61 -18.61
CA LEU A 286 3.19 3.51 -19.29
C LEU A 286 1.87 2.82 -19.59
N LEU A 287 1.92 1.56 -20.02
CA LEU A 287 0.75 0.76 -20.36
C LEU A 287 0.94 -0.67 -19.90
N HIS A 288 -0.10 -1.23 -19.27
CA HIS A 288 -0.19 -2.63 -18.95
C HIS A 288 -1.57 -3.18 -19.33
N SER A 289 -1.59 -4.34 -19.97
CA SER A 289 -2.82 -5.08 -20.26
C SER A 289 -2.55 -6.57 -20.22
N VAL A 290 -3.61 -7.36 -20.05
CA VAL A 290 -3.56 -8.82 -20.11
C VAL A 290 -4.39 -9.28 -21.31
N LEU A 291 -3.82 -10.16 -22.14
CA LEU A 291 -4.51 -10.81 -23.24
C LEU A 291 -5.41 -11.94 -22.71
N ASP A 292 -6.39 -12.36 -23.52
CA ASP A 292 -7.29 -13.46 -23.14
C ASP A 292 -6.58 -14.78 -22.80
N ASP A 293 -5.39 -15.01 -23.34
CA ASP A 293 -4.56 -16.19 -23.06
C ASP A 293 -3.74 -16.08 -21.76
N GLY A 294 -3.88 -14.96 -21.02
CA GLY A 294 -3.15 -14.66 -19.81
C GLY A 294 -1.79 -13.99 -20.04
N SER A 295 -1.35 -13.82 -21.30
CA SER A 295 -0.09 -13.16 -21.62
C SER A 295 -0.16 -11.65 -21.38
N VAL A 296 0.96 -11.04 -21.00
CA VAL A 296 1.04 -9.61 -20.65
C VAL A 296 1.44 -8.76 -21.85
N VAL A 297 0.71 -7.68 -22.09
CA VAL A 297 1.12 -6.57 -22.95
C VAL A 297 1.59 -5.44 -22.06
N LYS A 298 2.85 -5.05 -22.21
CA LYS A 298 3.48 -4.07 -21.32
C LYS A 298 4.36 -3.11 -22.10
N LEU A 299 4.14 -1.82 -21.91
CA LEU A 299 4.99 -0.74 -22.40
C LEU A 299 5.63 -0.06 -21.20
N TYR A 300 6.96 -0.04 -21.16
CA TYR A 300 7.69 0.67 -20.11
C TYR A 300 8.87 1.43 -20.69
N VAL A 301 9.32 2.44 -19.94
CA VAL A 301 10.46 3.28 -20.29
C VAL A 301 11.39 3.36 -19.09
N VAL A 302 12.69 3.41 -19.36
CA VAL A 302 13.78 3.67 -18.41
C VAL A 302 14.76 4.63 -19.08
N GLU A 303 14.88 5.82 -18.52
CA GLU A 303 15.59 6.96 -19.10
C GLU A 303 15.05 7.28 -20.51
N LYS A 304 15.91 7.12 -21.51
CA LYS A 304 15.58 7.32 -22.93
C LYS A 304 15.23 6.01 -23.65
N ASN A 305 15.30 4.86 -22.98
CA ASN A 305 15.08 3.56 -23.62
C ASN A 305 13.74 3.01 -23.18
N GLY A 306 12.98 2.43 -24.09
CA GLY A 306 11.72 1.78 -23.76
C GLY A 306 11.57 0.45 -24.47
N ASN A 307 10.61 -0.32 -23.99
CA ASN A 307 10.28 -1.62 -24.56
C ASN A 307 8.77 -1.81 -24.56
N LEU A 308 8.27 -2.32 -25.68
CA LEU A 308 6.91 -2.86 -25.80
C LEU A 308 7.01 -4.38 -25.84
N LEU A 309 6.56 -5.04 -24.79
CA LEU A 309 6.30 -6.47 -24.72
C LEU A 309 4.86 -6.73 -25.16
N PHE A 310 4.64 -7.66 -26.07
CA PHE A 310 3.30 -8.01 -26.54
C PHE A 310 3.04 -9.52 -26.41
N GLY A 311 2.81 -9.96 -25.17
CA GLY A 311 2.57 -11.36 -24.83
C GLY A 311 3.68 -12.29 -25.32
N SER A 312 3.30 -13.44 -25.87
CA SER A 312 4.22 -14.42 -26.46
C SER A 312 4.75 -14.04 -27.85
N LEU A 313 4.29 -12.92 -28.44
CA LEU A 313 4.69 -12.49 -29.79
C LEU A 313 6.09 -11.88 -29.85
N GLY A 314 6.66 -11.51 -28.69
CA GLY A 314 7.98 -10.91 -28.57
C GLY A 314 7.93 -9.48 -28.03
N HIS A 315 9.07 -8.80 -28.16
CA HIS A 315 9.25 -7.45 -27.63
C HIS A 315 9.96 -6.54 -28.64
N VAL A 316 9.71 -5.23 -28.53
CA VAL A 316 10.33 -4.19 -29.36
C VAL A 316 11.00 -3.17 -28.47
N ASN A 317 12.31 -3.02 -28.63
CA ASN A 317 13.06 -1.95 -27.99
C ASN A 317 12.95 -0.67 -28.83
N PHE A 318 12.78 0.47 -28.16
CA PHE A 318 12.78 1.78 -28.79
C PHE A 318 13.59 2.78 -27.94
N SER A 319 13.85 3.94 -28.51
CA SER A 319 14.48 5.04 -27.80
C SER A 319 13.69 6.33 -28.03
N LEU A 320 13.57 7.15 -26.99
CA LEU A 320 12.93 8.45 -26.99
C LEU A 320 13.83 9.52 -27.60
N ASP A 321 13.26 10.48 -28.34
CA ASP A 321 14.02 11.64 -28.81
C ASP A 321 14.20 12.66 -27.68
N THR A 322 15.42 12.77 -27.17
CA THR A 322 15.78 13.70 -26.09
C THR A 322 15.58 15.19 -26.42
N LYS A 323 15.25 15.55 -27.67
CA LYS A 323 15.00 16.93 -28.10
C LYS A 323 13.55 17.39 -27.92
N VAL A 324 12.62 16.46 -27.70
CA VAL A 324 11.19 16.78 -27.52
C VAL A 324 10.80 16.63 -26.05
N GLU A 325 9.91 17.50 -25.58
CA GLU A 325 9.46 17.50 -24.18
C GLU A 325 8.35 16.47 -23.95
N PHE A 326 7.40 16.37 -24.88
CA PHE A 326 6.38 15.33 -24.90
C PHE A 326 6.77 14.28 -25.94
N HIS A 327 6.77 13.03 -25.50
CA HIS A 327 6.96 11.87 -26.35
C HIS A 327 5.60 11.32 -26.79
N SER A 328 5.50 10.94 -28.06
CA SER A 328 4.27 10.40 -28.64
C SER A 328 4.43 8.90 -28.90
N ILE A 329 3.60 8.10 -28.24
CA ILE A 329 3.49 6.66 -28.45
C ILE A 329 2.23 6.35 -29.23
N PHE A 330 2.39 5.64 -30.34
CA PHE A 330 1.31 5.11 -31.15
C PHE A 330 1.51 3.61 -31.37
N ILE A 331 0.56 2.80 -30.91
CA ILE A 331 0.52 1.35 -31.11
C ILE A 331 -0.61 1.06 -32.09
N GLY A 332 -0.27 0.60 -33.29
CA GLY A 332 -1.22 0.15 -34.31
C GLY A 332 -1.26 -1.37 -34.35
N ILE A 333 -2.44 -1.95 -34.14
CA ILE A 333 -2.66 -3.40 -34.20
C ILE A 333 -3.39 -3.71 -35.50
N HIS A 334 -2.65 -4.23 -36.49
CA HIS A 334 -3.21 -4.60 -37.79
C HIS A 334 -3.53 -6.09 -37.83
N HIS A 335 -4.74 -6.44 -37.39
CA HIS A 335 -5.22 -7.83 -37.28
C HIS A 335 -5.14 -8.61 -38.61
N GLU A 336 -5.46 -7.97 -39.74
CA GLU A 336 -5.47 -8.60 -41.07
C GLU A 336 -4.06 -8.87 -41.63
N SER A 337 -3.14 -7.90 -41.49
CA SER A 337 -1.75 -8.03 -41.97
C SER A 337 -0.81 -8.70 -40.96
N ARG A 338 -1.33 -9.02 -39.76
CA ARG A 338 -0.60 -9.66 -38.65
C ARG A 338 0.64 -8.88 -38.22
N VAL A 339 0.49 -7.57 -38.15
CA VAL A 339 1.56 -6.65 -37.77
C VAL A 339 1.11 -5.78 -36.61
N ILE A 340 1.96 -5.72 -35.59
CA ILE A 340 1.87 -4.72 -34.52
C ILE A 340 2.92 -3.65 -34.83
N GLY A 341 2.46 -2.45 -35.16
CA GLY A 341 3.31 -1.28 -35.36
C GLY A 341 3.44 -0.48 -34.08
N LEU A 342 4.66 -0.15 -33.70
CA LEU A 342 4.96 0.82 -32.65
C LEU A 342 5.61 2.04 -33.31
N ASN A 343 5.01 3.21 -33.18
CA ASN A 343 5.61 4.48 -33.56
C ASN A 343 5.90 5.30 -32.29
N VAL A 344 7.16 5.70 -32.12
CA VAL A 344 7.65 6.53 -31.01
C VAL A 344 8.37 7.73 -31.58
N ASP A 345 7.88 8.93 -31.28
CA ASP A 345 8.47 10.20 -31.74
C ASP A 345 8.72 10.24 -33.26
N GLY A 346 7.83 9.60 -34.04
CA GLY A 346 7.93 9.49 -35.50
C GLY A 346 8.73 8.30 -36.02
N GLN A 347 9.46 7.58 -35.17
CA GLN A 347 10.19 6.35 -35.55
C GLN A 347 9.29 5.13 -35.45
N THR A 348 9.15 4.36 -36.54
CA THR A 348 8.26 3.20 -36.58
C THR A 348 9.05 1.89 -36.53
N GLN A 349 8.67 1.01 -35.61
CA GLN A 349 9.07 -0.39 -35.53
C GLN A 349 7.87 -1.32 -35.69
N LYS A 350 8.10 -2.56 -36.12
CA LYS A 350 7.03 -3.51 -36.43
C LYS A 350 7.37 -4.90 -35.92
N ILE A 351 6.38 -5.57 -35.32
CA ILE A 351 6.40 -6.99 -34.97
C ILE A 351 5.46 -7.70 -35.95
N SER A 352 5.95 -8.70 -36.67
CA SER A 352 5.11 -9.59 -37.50
C SER A 352 4.94 -10.93 -36.79
N TYR A 353 3.74 -11.49 -36.77
CA TYR A 353 3.47 -12.77 -36.11
C TYR A 353 2.88 -13.82 -37.06
N ALA A 354 3.34 -15.08 -36.90
CA ALA A 354 3.11 -16.14 -37.88
C ALA A 354 1.89 -17.04 -37.60
N ASN A 355 1.34 -17.04 -36.38
CA ASN A 355 0.40 -18.08 -35.94
C ASN A 355 -1.07 -17.60 -35.86
N SER A 356 -2.02 -18.45 -36.26
CA SER A 356 -3.46 -18.13 -36.35
C SER A 356 -4.26 -18.40 -35.08
N SER A 357 -3.60 -18.73 -33.96
CA SER A 357 -4.23 -19.18 -32.71
C SER A 357 -4.10 -18.22 -31.52
N ILE A 358 -3.56 -17.00 -31.72
CA ILE A 358 -3.30 -16.06 -30.63
C ILE A 358 -4.39 -14.99 -30.60
N SER A 359 -5.18 -14.95 -29.51
CA SER A 359 -6.18 -13.90 -29.29
C SER A 359 -5.49 -12.60 -28.89
N LEU A 360 -5.62 -11.55 -29.69
CA LEU A 360 -5.09 -10.20 -29.39
C LEU A 360 -6.08 -9.31 -28.62
N ARG A 361 -7.08 -9.93 -28.00
CA ARG A 361 -8.09 -9.22 -27.23
C ARG A 361 -7.49 -8.80 -25.89
N LEU A 362 -7.63 -7.52 -25.57
CA LEU A 362 -7.09 -6.89 -24.38
C LEU A 362 -8.21 -6.80 -23.34
N SER A 363 -8.07 -7.52 -22.22
CA SER A 363 -9.12 -7.65 -21.20
C SER A 363 -9.36 -6.37 -20.39
N SER A 364 -8.30 -5.64 -20.05
CA SER A 364 -8.34 -4.31 -19.44
C SER A 364 -7.01 -3.61 -19.66
N ILE A 365 -7.05 -2.32 -19.97
CA ILE A 365 -5.86 -1.51 -20.24
C ILE A 365 -5.65 -0.56 -19.07
N LEU A 366 -4.52 -0.67 -18.38
CA LEU A 366 -4.07 0.32 -17.42
C LEU A 366 -3.10 1.29 -18.10
N PHE A 367 -3.35 2.57 -17.92
CA PHE A 367 -2.44 3.66 -18.28
C PHE A 367 -1.78 4.20 -17.01
N GLY A 368 -0.48 4.45 -17.09
CA GLY A 368 0.31 5.01 -16.00
C GLY A 368 0.79 3.99 -14.94
N GLY A 369 0.43 2.70 -15.06
CA GLY A 369 0.86 1.69 -14.08
C GLY A 369 0.52 0.26 -14.47
N ALA A 370 0.82 -0.67 -13.55
CA ALA A 370 0.54 -2.09 -13.67
C ALA A 370 -0.31 -2.60 -12.47
N PRO A 371 -1.12 -3.67 -12.65
CA PRO A 371 -1.88 -4.26 -11.57
C PRO A 371 -0.96 -4.90 -10.51
N ALA A 372 -1.36 -4.86 -9.24
CA ALA A 372 -0.66 -5.55 -8.17
C ALA A 372 -0.86 -7.08 -8.32
N THR A 373 0.21 -7.83 -8.58
CA THR A 373 0.15 -9.30 -8.69
C THR A 373 0.96 -9.93 -7.57
N ASN A 374 0.31 -10.73 -6.72
CA ASN A 374 0.95 -11.54 -5.67
C ASN A 374 1.94 -10.78 -4.77
N GLY A 375 1.62 -9.53 -4.41
CA GLY A 375 2.41 -8.72 -3.50
C GLY A 375 3.66 -8.07 -4.09
N ALA A 376 3.98 -8.31 -5.38
CA ALA A 376 4.99 -7.56 -6.12
C ALA A 376 4.31 -6.44 -6.93
N ARG A 377 4.77 -5.20 -6.76
CA ARG A 377 4.27 -4.02 -7.47
C ARG A 377 5.31 -3.58 -8.50
N GLU A 378 4.95 -3.60 -9.78
CA GLU A 378 5.76 -2.93 -10.80
C GLU A 378 5.50 -1.43 -10.72
N LEU A 379 6.58 -0.64 -10.76
CA LEU A 379 6.50 0.82 -10.70
C LEU A 379 5.82 1.38 -11.96
N GLY A 380 4.69 2.05 -11.75
CA GLY A 380 4.07 2.88 -12.77
C GLY A 380 4.94 4.10 -13.09
N ILE A 381 4.57 4.87 -14.10
CA ILE A 381 5.32 6.06 -14.48
C ILE A 381 4.80 7.30 -13.72
N THR A 382 5.72 8.15 -13.27
CA THR A 382 5.40 9.52 -12.81
C THR A 382 5.51 10.47 -13.99
N ALA A 383 4.36 10.85 -14.56
CA ALA A 383 4.32 11.59 -15.82
C ALA A 383 3.06 12.43 -15.95
N CYS A 384 3.15 13.42 -16.82
CA CYS A 384 1.97 14.07 -17.38
C CYS A 384 1.54 13.32 -18.64
N LEU A 385 0.30 12.83 -18.66
CA LEU A 385 -0.30 12.12 -19.78
C LEU A 385 -1.30 13.02 -20.50
N LYS A 386 -1.30 12.97 -21.83
CA LYS A 386 -2.33 13.56 -22.70
C LYS A 386 -2.52 12.67 -23.94
N ASN A 387 -3.54 12.97 -24.75
CA ASN A 387 -3.83 12.20 -25.97
C ASN A 387 -3.90 10.68 -25.74
N VAL A 388 -4.52 10.28 -24.62
CA VAL A 388 -4.74 8.86 -24.27
C VAL A 388 -5.99 8.37 -24.98
N TYR A 389 -5.83 7.64 -26.08
CA TYR A 389 -6.92 7.09 -26.87
C TYR A 389 -6.82 5.57 -26.99
N VAL A 390 -7.99 4.92 -26.98
CA VAL A 390 -8.16 3.54 -27.44
C VAL A 390 -9.18 3.56 -28.56
N ASP A 391 -8.75 3.22 -29.78
CA ASP A 391 -9.47 3.52 -31.01
C ASP A 391 -9.96 4.98 -31.01
N HIS A 392 -11.25 5.23 -31.16
CA HIS A 392 -11.86 6.57 -31.18
C HIS A 392 -12.24 7.10 -29.79
N HIS A 393 -12.08 6.30 -28.74
CA HIS A 393 -12.43 6.67 -27.37
C HIS A 393 -11.34 7.53 -26.73
N ASP A 394 -11.69 8.76 -26.37
CA ASP A 394 -10.86 9.64 -25.55
C ASP A 394 -10.99 9.24 -24.08
N ILE A 395 -9.98 8.51 -23.58
CA ILE A 395 -10.03 7.92 -22.24
C ILE A 395 -10.07 9.00 -21.16
N LEU A 396 -9.39 10.13 -21.38
CA LEU A 396 -9.39 11.23 -20.41
C LEU A 396 -10.74 11.93 -20.39
N TYR A 397 -11.38 12.16 -21.54
CA TYR A 397 -12.74 12.70 -21.58
C TYR A 397 -13.72 11.80 -20.84
N MET A 398 -13.69 10.50 -21.14
CA MET A 398 -14.56 9.50 -20.53
C MET A 398 -14.39 9.43 -19.02
N LEU A 399 -13.16 9.55 -18.51
CA LEU A 399 -12.89 9.63 -17.07
C LEU A 399 -13.61 10.82 -16.43
N TYR A 400 -13.51 12.01 -17.03
CA TYR A 400 -14.14 13.22 -16.48
C TYR A 400 -15.67 13.27 -16.68
N ASP A 401 -16.19 12.55 -17.66
CA ASP A 401 -17.62 12.37 -17.90
C ASP A 401 -18.22 11.23 -17.04
N SER A 402 -17.40 10.59 -16.18
CA SER A 402 -17.81 9.47 -15.32
C SER A 402 -18.37 8.27 -16.08
N ASP A 403 -17.82 7.97 -17.26
CA ASP A 403 -18.18 6.75 -18.02
C ASP A 403 -17.75 5.50 -17.26
N LYS A 404 -18.67 4.54 -17.09
CA LYS A 404 -18.47 3.31 -16.30
C LYS A 404 -17.33 2.41 -16.78
N ARG A 405 -16.83 2.61 -18.01
CA ARG A 405 -15.69 1.84 -18.55
C ARG A 405 -14.33 2.36 -18.09
N VAL A 406 -14.27 3.58 -17.58
CA VAL A 406 -13.02 4.24 -17.21
C VAL A 406 -13.03 4.58 -15.73
N GLU A 407 -12.05 4.06 -15.02
CA GLU A 407 -11.88 4.30 -13.59
C GLU A 407 -10.46 4.76 -13.32
N SER A 408 -10.31 5.81 -12.51
CA SER A 408 -9.02 6.20 -11.95
C SER A 408 -8.88 5.61 -10.56
N SER A 409 -7.67 5.15 -10.20
CA SER A 409 -7.40 4.65 -8.84
C SER A 409 -7.58 5.72 -7.75
N LYS A 410 -7.41 7.01 -8.09
CA LYS A 410 -7.67 8.17 -7.23
C LYS A 410 -7.98 9.41 -8.07
N PRO A 411 -8.52 10.51 -7.50
CA PRO A 411 -8.75 11.75 -8.23
C PRO A 411 -7.46 12.27 -8.88
N LEU A 412 -7.48 12.49 -10.20
CA LEU A 412 -6.32 12.93 -10.96
C LEU A 412 -6.34 14.45 -11.20
N LEU A 413 -5.19 15.08 -10.99
CA LEU A 413 -4.98 16.51 -11.20
C LEU A 413 -4.58 16.79 -12.66
N PRO A 414 -4.93 17.96 -13.22
CA PRO A 414 -4.41 18.38 -14.52
C PRO A 414 -2.92 18.71 -14.42
N CYS A 415 -2.19 18.59 -15.53
CA CYS A 415 -0.77 18.93 -15.54
C CYS A 415 -0.55 20.45 -15.44
N SER A 416 0.45 20.87 -14.66
CA SER A 416 0.93 22.27 -14.66
C SER A 416 1.61 22.62 -15.98
N ASN A 417 1.41 23.83 -16.50
CA ASN A 417 2.06 24.25 -17.75
C ASN A 417 3.57 24.51 -17.58
N ASP A 418 4.05 24.75 -16.35
CA ASP A 418 5.42 25.20 -16.07
C ASP A 418 6.36 24.09 -15.55
N GLY A 419 5.93 22.81 -15.59
CA GLY A 419 6.74 21.69 -15.09
C GLY A 419 6.83 21.59 -13.56
N SER A 420 6.05 22.39 -12.83
CA SER A 420 5.91 22.31 -11.38
C SER A 420 4.88 21.25 -10.96
N LEU A 421 5.05 20.65 -9.77
CA LEU A 421 4.00 19.88 -9.09
C LEU A 421 2.72 20.74 -8.98
N PRO A 422 1.51 20.20 -9.25
CA PRO A 422 0.26 20.90 -8.98
C PRO A 422 0.12 21.18 -7.48
N ASP A 423 -0.30 22.39 -7.11
CA ASP A 423 -0.39 22.84 -5.71
C ASP A 423 -1.52 22.09 -4.97
N LEU A 424 -1.16 21.07 -4.18
CA LEU A 424 -2.07 20.17 -3.47
C LEU A 424 -2.84 20.83 -2.33
N ILE A 425 -2.46 22.06 -1.93
CA ILE A 425 -3.07 22.81 -0.82
C ILE A 425 -4.37 23.52 -1.26
N ALA A 426 -4.56 23.76 -2.55
CA ALA A 426 -5.63 24.63 -3.05
C ALA A 426 -7.00 23.94 -3.25
N LEU A 427 -7.14 22.63 -3.00
CA LEU A 427 -8.32 21.86 -3.43
C LEU A 427 -9.23 21.29 -2.34
N GLY A 428 -8.99 21.55 -1.06
CA GLY A 428 -9.99 21.29 -0.02
C GLY A 428 -10.59 19.87 -0.02
N LEU A 429 -9.83 18.86 -0.43
CA LEU A 429 -10.23 17.46 -0.29
C LEU A 429 -9.82 16.98 1.11
N PRO A 430 -10.72 16.32 1.85
CA PRO A 430 -10.42 15.81 3.18
C PRO A 430 -9.37 14.70 3.07
N LEU A 431 -8.24 14.88 3.76
CA LEU A 431 -7.50 13.73 4.28
C LEU A 431 -8.48 12.96 5.16
N PHE A 432 -8.49 11.63 5.04
CA PHE A 432 -9.35 10.68 5.76
C PHE A 432 -10.75 10.44 5.14
N ASN A 433 -10.86 9.35 4.39
CA ASN A 433 -11.94 8.39 4.60
C ASN A 433 -11.31 7.09 5.09
N SER A 434 -11.53 6.79 6.37
CA SER A 434 -11.46 5.42 6.87
C SER A 434 -12.63 4.64 6.26
N ASP A 435 -12.35 3.57 5.50
CA ASP A 435 -13.40 2.63 5.15
C ASP A 435 -13.87 1.85 6.40
N PRO A 436 -15.14 1.40 6.41
CA PRO A 436 -15.86 1.05 7.61
C PRO A 436 -15.62 -0.40 8.03
N LEU A 437 -15.61 -0.64 9.35
CA LEU A 437 -15.79 -1.97 9.93
C LEU A 437 -17.26 -2.43 9.73
N PRO A 438 -17.51 -3.74 9.60
CA PRO A 438 -18.85 -4.29 9.36
C PRO A 438 -19.79 -4.06 10.56
N ASN A 439 -21.01 -3.63 10.25
CA ASN A 439 -22.09 -3.41 11.22
C ASN A 439 -22.53 -4.71 11.92
N GLU A 440 -22.66 -4.66 13.25
CA GLU A 440 -23.68 -5.42 13.98
C GLU A 440 -24.95 -4.57 14.11
N ASP A 441 -26.09 -5.25 13.94
CA ASP A 441 -27.45 -4.72 13.99
C ASP A 441 -27.83 -4.14 15.36
N GLY A 442 -28.79 -3.19 15.38
CA GLY A 442 -29.70 -3.06 16.53
C GLY A 442 -30.14 -1.68 17.01
N VAL A 443 -30.82 -0.92 16.15
CA VAL A 443 -32.09 -0.19 16.39
C VAL A 443 -32.32 0.58 17.72
N GLY A 444 -32.53 1.90 17.56
CA GLY A 444 -33.51 2.73 18.28
C GLY A 444 -32.90 3.73 19.28
N GLY A 445 -33.09 5.04 19.23
CA GLY A 445 -33.99 5.90 18.46
C GLY A 445 -34.42 7.09 19.35
N ALA A 446 -34.14 8.31 18.87
CA ALA A 446 -34.71 9.62 19.24
C ALA A 446 -34.44 10.19 20.66
N GLU A 447 -33.69 11.28 20.84
CA GLU A 447 -33.97 12.71 20.53
C GLU A 447 -34.57 13.46 21.75
N GLN A 448 -33.81 14.43 22.30
CA GLN A 448 -34.25 15.78 22.73
C GLN A 448 -33.25 16.47 23.70
N THR A 449 -32.66 17.57 23.22
CA THR A 449 -32.09 18.70 23.98
C THR A 449 -33.21 19.61 24.55
N PRO A 450 -32.96 20.77 25.22
CA PRO A 450 -31.83 21.29 26.02
C PRO A 450 -32.30 21.93 27.37
N ASP A 451 -31.39 22.39 28.25
CA ASP A 451 -31.34 23.79 28.77
C ASP A 451 -30.56 23.99 30.10
N LYS A 452 -29.80 25.12 30.13
CA LYS A 452 -29.49 26.06 31.25
C LYS A 452 -28.59 25.59 32.40
N ALA A 453 -27.40 26.16 32.65
CA ALA A 453 -26.97 27.55 32.98
C ALA A 453 -26.84 27.83 34.50
N ALA A 454 -25.87 28.70 34.85
CA ALA A 454 -25.57 29.37 36.13
C ALA A 454 -24.48 28.70 37.03
N THR A 455 -23.22 29.16 37.04
CA THR A 455 -22.56 30.35 37.67
C THR A 455 -22.19 30.19 39.15
N GLY A 456 -20.92 30.49 39.51
CA GLY A 456 -20.52 30.86 40.87
C GLY A 456 -19.03 30.66 41.21
N GLU A 457 -18.27 31.76 41.23
CA GLU A 457 -16.85 31.90 41.60
C GLU A 457 -16.57 31.80 43.12
N GLY A 458 -15.31 31.52 43.51
CA GLY A 458 -14.80 31.88 44.85
C GLY A 458 -13.55 31.12 45.36
N THR A 459 -12.38 31.75 45.23
CA THR A 459 -10.99 31.33 45.56
C THR A 459 -10.59 31.14 47.05
N LYS A 460 -9.70 30.17 47.39
CA LYS A 460 -8.29 30.32 47.90
C LYS A 460 -7.74 29.15 48.79
N ILE A 461 -6.63 28.55 48.31
CA ILE A 461 -5.36 28.09 48.96
C ILE A 461 -5.32 26.90 49.98
N GLU A 462 -4.82 25.75 49.49
CA GLU A 462 -3.87 24.69 49.98
C GLU A 462 -3.64 24.35 51.48
N PRO A 463 -3.41 23.04 51.82
CA PRO A 463 -2.18 22.29 51.47
C PRO A 463 -2.35 20.84 50.93
N ALA A 464 -1.27 20.33 50.35
CA ALA A 464 -1.08 19.01 49.73
C ALA A 464 -1.17 17.80 50.70
N VAL A 465 -1.66 16.64 50.21
CA VAL A 465 -1.03 15.29 50.33
C VAL A 465 -1.68 14.30 49.32
N GLN A 466 -0.80 13.67 48.52
CA GLN A 466 -0.77 12.32 47.92
C GLN A 466 -2.06 11.50 47.77
N HIS A 467 -2.37 11.10 46.53
CA HIS A 467 -3.21 9.93 46.23
C HIS A 467 -2.43 8.85 45.48
N ILE A 468 -2.64 7.61 45.94
CA ILE A 468 -2.11 6.33 45.47
C ILE A 468 -2.85 5.90 44.20
N SER A 469 -2.11 5.44 43.17
CA SER A 469 -2.65 4.92 41.91
C SER A 469 -3.16 3.48 42.05
N LEU A 470 -4.34 3.20 41.52
CA LEU A 470 -4.79 1.87 41.11
C LEU A 470 -4.99 1.90 39.60
N ALA A 471 -4.38 0.92 38.92
CA ALA A 471 -4.36 0.79 37.47
C ALA A 471 -5.71 0.29 36.93
N SER A 472 -6.35 1.10 36.08
CA SER A 472 -7.08 0.68 34.88
C SER A 472 -7.82 1.89 34.30
N GLU A 473 -7.82 1.97 32.97
CA GLU A 473 -8.57 2.90 32.12
C GLU A 473 -7.82 4.16 31.66
N SER A 474 -7.57 4.15 30.34
CA SER A 474 -7.17 5.24 29.48
C SER A 474 -8.05 6.48 29.67
N VAL A 475 -7.44 7.58 30.11
CA VAL A 475 -8.10 8.90 30.14
C VAL A 475 -7.57 9.73 28.99
N SER A 476 -8.38 9.86 27.95
CA SER A 476 -8.25 10.88 26.91
C SER A 476 -8.70 12.22 27.51
N ILE A 477 -7.81 13.22 27.58
CA ILE A 477 -8.19 14.59 27.94
C ILE A 477 -8.17 15.44 26.68
N HIS A 478 -9.36 15.72 26.14
CA HIS A 478 -9.59 16.91 25.31
C HIS A 478 -10.10 18.04 26.20
N LYS A 479 -9.37 19.16 26.21
CA LYS A 479 -9.92 20.46 26.58
C LYS A 479 -9.69 21.41 25.41
N GLY A 480 -10.78 21.74 24.71
CA GLY A 480 -10.76 22.64 23.58
C GLY A 480 -10.54 24.10 23.99
N GLY A 481 -9.90 24.85 23.10
CA GLY A 481 -9.90 26.31 23.12
C GLY A 481 -8.66 26.94 22.51
N ILE A 482 -8.77 27.27 21.21
CA ILE A 482 -7.99 28.23 20.41
C ILE A 482 -6.84 27.64 19.57
N PHE A 483 -6.97 27.86 18.25
CA PHE A 483 -6.04 27.48 17.17
C PHE A 483 -4.67 28.18 17.29
N GLY A 484 -3.62 27.38 17.08
CA GLY A 484 -2.22 27.75 16.81
C GLY A 484 -1.46 26.46 16.44
N SER A 485 -0.50 26.52 15.52
CA SER A 485 0.10 25.39 14.80
C SER A 485 0.61 24.19 15.61
N GLY A 486 0.22 22.98 15.20
CA GLY A 486 1.12 21.81 15.06
C GLY A 486 1.75 21.17 16.31
N SER A 487 0.97 20.55 17.21
CA SER A 487 1.53 19.59 18.17
C SER A 487 1.80 18.22 17.49
N ARG A 488 2.98 18.04 16.88
CA ARG A 488 3.47 16.71 16.43
C ARG A 488 3.94 15.91 17.65
N MET A 489 3.28 14.79 17.96
CA MET A 489 3.76 13.80 18.94
C MET A 489 4.95 13.04 18.32
N LEU A 490 6.10 12.94 18.99
CA LEU A 490 7.29 12.24 18.46
C LEU A 490 7.01 10.73 18.37
N GLN A 491 7.38 10.12 17.25
CA GLN A 491 7.36 8.66 17.08
C GLN A 491 8.78 8.10 17.35
N PRO A 492 8.91 6.86 17.83
CA PRO A 492 10.23 6.24 18.02
C PRO A 492 11.01 6.15 16.70
N ARG A 493 12.33 6.35 16.70
CA ARG A 493 13.14 6.23 15.48
C ARG A 493 13.46 4.78 15.12
N THR A 494 13.40 3.88 16.12
CA THR A 494 13.69 2.45 15.95
C THR A 494 12.71 1.56 16.75
N CYS A 495 12.56 0.28 16.37
CA CYS A 495 11.80 -0.67 17.19
C CYS A 495 12.42 -0.90 18.58
N ALA A 496 13.73 -0.69 18.72
CA ALA A 496 14.39 -0.75 20.01
C ALA A 496 13.93 0.41 20.90
N GLU A 497 13.84 1.63 20.37
CA GLU A 497 13.28 2.77 21.10
C GLU A 497 11.79 2.57 21.41
N ALA A 498 11.00 2.12 20.43
CA ALA A 498 9.58 1.83 20.58
C ALA A 498 9.29 0.90 21.77
N ASN A 499 10.09 -0.16 21.90
CA ASN A 499 9.96 -1.14 22.96
C ASN A 499 10.52 -0.62 24.30
N THR A 500 11.71 -0.02 24.29
CA THR A 500 12.45 0.33 25.52
C THR A 500 11.97 1.63 26.17
N PHE A 501 11.63 2.67 25.40
CA PHE A 501 11.32 4.01 25.93
C PHE A 501 9.84 4.40 25.79
N TYR A 502 9.15 3.87 24.76
CA TYR A 502 7.74 4.18 24.50
C TYR A 502 6.77 3.08 24.96
N GLY A 503 7.28 1.91 25.35
CA GLY A 503 6.46 0.79 25.87
C GLY A 503 5.47 0.21 24.86
N LEU A 504 5.75 0.29 23.56
CA LEU A 504 4.84 -0.15 22.50
C LEU A 504 4.83 -1.69 22.35
N PRO A 505 3.65 -2.31 22.17
CA PRO A 505 3.54 -3.76 22.01
C PRO A 505 4.09 -4.25 20.66
N SER A 506 4.53 -5.51 20.60
CA SER A 506 4.99 -6.15 19.36
C SER A 506 3.92 -6.12 18.27
N GLY A 507 4.25 -5.62 17.09
CA GLY A 507 3.31 -5.40 15.98
C GLY A 507 3.83 -4.37 14.96
N PRO A 508 2.98 -3.94 14.01
CA PRO A 508 3.28 -2.82 13.12
C PRO A 508 3.40 -1.51 13.93
N THR A 509 4.55 -0.87 13.91
CA THR A 509 4.82 0.37 14.65
C THR A 509 5.26 1.47 13.70
N GLN A 510 4.73 2.68 13.84
CA GLN A 510 5.19 3.83 13.05
C GLN A 510 6.48 4.39 13.65
N LEU A 511 7.54 4.43 12.86
CA LEU A 511 8.88 4.89 13.22
C LEU A 511 9.20 6.20 12.49
N ASP A 512 9.63 7.22 13.20
CA ASP A 512 10.07 8.48 12.61
C ASP A 512 11.59 8.45 12.42
N VAL A 513 12.03 7.87 11.30
CA VAL A 513 13.44 7.50 11.06
C VAL A 513 14.34 8.73 10.87
N ASP A 514 13.79 9.86 10.41
CA ASP A 514 14.50 11.12 10.17
C ASP A 514 14.14 12.25 11.16
N GLY A 515 13.22 12.02 12.09
CA GLY A 515 12.87 12.95 13.17
C GLY A 515 12.02 14.14 12.68
N THR A 516 12.32 15.35 13.15
CA THR A 516 11.58 16.59 12.77
C THR A 516 11.65 16.99 11.29
N ARG A 517 12.28 16.17 10.44
CA ARG A 517 12.40 16.38 9.00
C ARG A 517 11.09 16.00 8.27
N PRO A 518 10.98 16.30 6.96
CA PRO A 518 9.69 16.28 6.27
C PRO A 518 9.17 14.88 5.94
N LEU A 519 9.94 13.80 6.14
CA LEU A 519 9.48 12.47 5.78
C LEU A 519 8.33 12.03 6.72
N LEU A 520 7.43 11.23 6.19
CA LEU A 520 6.34 10.64 6.96
C LEU A 520 6.87 9.42 7.71
N GLY A 521 6.51 9.26 8.99
CA GLY A 521 6.95 8.12 9.80
C GLY A 521 6.66 6.77 9.12
N SER A 522 7.69 5.95 8.98
CA SER A 522 7.71 4.67 8.30
C SER A 522 7.26 3.53 9.23
N VAL A 523 6.33 2.66 8.81
CA VAL A 523 5.81 1.56 9.67
C VAL A 523 6.92 0.52 9.97
N ALA A 524 6.85 -0.51 10.79
CA ALA A 524 7.86 -1.59 10.82
C ALA A 524 7.26 -2.73 11.62
N VAL A 525 7.61 -3.98 11.31
CA VAL A 525 7.20 -5.07 12.19
C VAL A 525 8.22 -5.16 13.31
N CYS A 526 7.83 -4.66 14.48
CA CYS A 526 8.62 -4.75 15.70
C CYS A 526 8.26 -6.05 16.46
N ARG A 527 9.26 -6.88 16.75
CA ARG A 527 9.11 -8.04 17.65
C ARG A 527 10.22 -8.03 18.67
N ASP A 528 9.89 -7.83 19.95
CA ASP A 528 10.84 -7.85 21.08
C ASP A 528 12.07 -6.92 20.86
N GLY A 529 11.85 -5.73 20.30
CA GLY A 529 12.91 -4.76 20.00
C GLY A 529 13.70 -5.02 18.70
N VAL A 530 13.39 -6.10 17.97
CA VAL A 530 13.96 -6.39 16.64
C VAL A 530 13.12 -5.72 15.56
N THR A 531 13.78 -4.94 14.71
CA THR A 531 13.17 -4.37 13.51
C THR A 531 13.29 -5.38 12.38
N THR A 532 12.17 -5.94 11.92
CA THR A 532 12.14 -6.81 10.73
C THR A 532 11.64 -6.00 9.55
N VAL A 533 12.50 -5.80 8.55
CA VAL A 533 12.13 -5.14 7.30
C VAL A 533 11.92 -6.23 6.23
N PRO A 534 10.66 -6.55 5.88
CA PRO A 534 10.39 -7.51 4.83
C PRO A 534 10.81 -6.93 3.47
N HIS A 535 11.40 -7.76 2.62
CA HIS A 535 11.69 -7.43 1.23
C HIS A 535 10.70 -8.14 0.30
N ASP A 536 10.60 -7.67 -0.93
CA ASP A 536 9.62 -8.10 -1.93
C ASP A 536 10.12 -9.21 -2.86
N MET A 537 11.37 -9.68 -2.72
CA MET A 537 11.91 -10.79 -3.53
C MET A 537 11.33 -12.17 -3.15
N PRO A 538 10.64 -12.89 -4.07
CA PRO A 538 10.11 -14.23 -3.82
C PRO A 538 11.18 -15.29 -3.61
N ASN A 539 10.87 -16.32 -2.81
CA ASN A 539 11.78 -17.45 -2.57
C ASN A 539 12.00 -18.27 -3.85
N GLY A 540 13.25 -18.50 -4.24
CA GLY A 540 13.62 -19.26 -5.44
C GLY A 540 13.44 -18.49 -6.77
N THR A 541 13.52 -17.15 -6.73
CA THR A 541 13.43 -16.28 -7.90
C THR A 541 14.49 -16.66 -8.95
N VAL A 542 14.06 -16.84 -10.19
CA VAL A 542 14.93 -17.22 -11.32
C VAL A 542 15.70 -16.00 -11.78
N VAL A 543 16.97 -15.91 -11.39
CA VAL A 543 17.85 -14.80 -11.73
C VAL A 543 18.59 -15.02 -13.06
N ARG A 544 18.66 -16.27 -13.54
CA ARG A 544 19.12 -16.67 -14.88
C ARG A 544 18.43 -17.95 -15.35
N SER A 545 17.96 -17.98 -16.60
CA SER A 545 17.35 -19.14 -17.23
C SER A 545 18.02 -19.45 -18.58
N SER A 546 18.01 -20.73 -18.99
CA SER A 546 18.43 -21.14 -20.34
C SER A 546 17.35 -20.86 -21.40
N GLU A 547 16.12 -20.63 -20.98
CA GLU A 547 14.96 -20.35 -21.85
C GLU A 547 14.73 -18.84 -22.05
N ASP A 548 15.31 -18.00 -21.20
CA ASP A 548 15.19 -16.53 -21.22
C ASP A 548 16.58 -15.87 -21.37
N LYS A 549 16.79 -15.20 -22.50
CA LYS A 549 18.08 -14.60 -22.90
C LYS A 549 18.21 -13.11 -22.53
N THR A 550 17.27 -12.57 -21.75
CA THR A 550 17.25 -11.13 -21.40
C THR A 550 18.15 -10.81 -20.20
N HIS A 551 18.63 -9.56 -20.10
CA HIS A 551 19.28 -9.08 -18.88
C HIS A 551 18.20 -8.81 -17.82
N ALA A 552 18.36 -9.37 -16.62
CA ALA A 552 17.41 -9.17 -15.52
C ALA A 552 18.02 -8.25 -14.45
N MET A 553 17.25 -7.24 -14.03
CA MET A 553 17.57 -6.38 -12.89
C MET A 553 16.42 -6.49 -11.89
N PHE A 554 16.72 -6.94 -10.68
CA PHE A 554 15.76 -6.99 -9.58
C PHE A 554 16.15 -5.92 -8.57
N ILE A 555 15.28 -4.93 -8.38
CA ILE A 555 15.39 -4.00 -7.27
C ILE A 555 14.80 -4.73 -6.06
N VAL A 556 15.59 -4.89 -5.00
CA VAL A 556 15.13 -5.51 -3.76
C VAL A 556 14.85 -4.35 -2.83
N SER A 557 13.57 -4.05 -2.63
CA SER A 557 13.17 -2.89 -1.85
C SER A 557 13.24 -3.25 -0.36
N TYR A 558 14.25 -2.71 0.32
CA TYR A 558 14.19 -2.49 1.75
C TYR A 558 13.63 -1.10 1.96
N ARG A 559 12.59 -0.98 2.77
CA ARG A 559 12.01 0.31 3.05
C ARG A 559 13.09 1.28 3.56
N ASP A 560 13.19 2.44 2.90
CA ASP A 560 13.80 3.68 3.39
C ASP A 560 15.29 4.01 3.06
N PHE A 561 15.83 3.81 1.83
CA PHE A 561 17.09 4.51 1.39
C PHE A 561 17.20 4.79 -0.14
N THR A 562 17.80 5.93 -0.54
CA THR A 562 17.87 6.43 -1.93
C THR A 562 19.14 6.03 -2.72
N ASN A 563 18.96 5.89 -4.04
CA ASN A 563 19.94 5.31 -4.97
C ASN A 563 20.93 6.31 -5.61
N GLU A 564 20.82 7.61 -5.32
CA GLU A 564 21.54 8.65 -6.08
C GLU A 564 23.04 8.76 -5.77
N LYS A 565 23.58 8.04 -4.77
CA LYS A 565 24.99 8.22 -4.39
C LYS A 565 26.02 7.31 -5.06
N LEU A 566 25.70 6.21 -5.75
CA LEU A 566 26.77 5.31 -6.27
C LEU A 566 26.60 4.82 -7.69
N SER A 567 27.10 5.65 -8.60
CA SER A 567 27.58 5.22 -9.90
C SER A 567 29.10 5.06 -9.90
N ARG A 568 29.62 3.89 -10.34
CA ARG A 568 30.58 3.73 -11.47
C ARG A 568 31.15 2.28 -11.56
N PHE A 569 31.13 1.78 -12.80
CA PHE A 569 31.69 0.56 -13.48
C PHE A 569 32.79 -0.26 -12.74
N GLU A 570 33.04 -1.58 -12.92
CA GLU A 570 32.87 -2.50 -14.07
C GLU A 570 33.07 -4.01 -13.65
N SER A 571 32.63 -4.93 -14.53
CA SER A 571 32.96 -6.36 -14.66
C SER A 571 32.81 -7.34 -13.47
N LYS A 572 31.58 -7.67 -13.07
CA LYS A 572 31.28 -8.98 -12.44
C LYS A 572 30.03 -9.56 -13.10
N LYS A 573 29.90 -10.90 -13.16
CA LYS A 573 28.72 -11.51 -13.82
C LYS A 573 27.48 -11.46 -12.91
N THR A 574 27.64 -11.61 -11.58
CA THR A 574 26.58 -11.42 -10.57
C THR A 574 27.12 -10.58 -9.43
N TRP A 575 26.37 -9.58 -8.95
CA TRP A 575 26.72 -8.78 -7.77
C TRP A 575 25.51 -8.15 -7.07
N PHE A 576 25.72 -7.75 -5.82
CA PHE A 576 24.75 -7.11 -4.93
C PHE A 576 25.13 -5.66 -4.69
N HIS A 577 24.13 -4.79 -4.49
CA HIS A 577 24.32 -3.49 -3.83
C HIS A 577 23.74 -3.59 -2.43
N VAL A 578 24.37 -2.93 -1.47
CA VAL A 578 23.95 -2.92 -0.07
C VAL A 578 23.55 -1.51 0.36
N ALA A 579 22.70 -1.38 1.38
CA ALA A 579 22.14 -0.09 1.78
C ALA A 579 23.20 0.91 2.26
N VAL A 580 24.25 0.42 2.94
CA VAL A 580 25.32 1.28 3.47
C VAL A 580 26.30 1.67 2.38
N SER A 581 26.42 2.98 2.13
CA SER A 581 27.33 3.55 1.13
C SER A 581 27.16 2.93 -0.26
N ASN A 582 25.99 2.35 -0.59
CA ASN A 582 25.57 1.75 -1.88
C ASN A 582 26.73 1.11 -2.68
N ARG A 583 27.55 0.36 -1.92
CA ARG A 583 28.74 -0.33 -2.42
C ARG A 583 28.36 -1.65 -3.06
N THR A 584 29.17 -2.08 -4.03
CA THR A 584 29.00 -3.37 -4.68
C THR A 584 29.65 -4.49 -3.86
N VAL A 585 28.87 -5.50 -3.50
CA VAL A 585 29.32 -6.72 -2.82
C VAL A 585 29.11 -7.91 -3.74
N ALA A 586 30.10 -8.80 -3.86
CA ALA A 586 30.03 -9.98 -4.73
C ALA A 586 30.45 -11.28 -4.01
N GLN A 587 30.29 -11.30 -2.68
CA GLN A 587 30.68 -12.40 -1.81
C GLN A 587 29.53 -12.73 -0.85
N ILE A 588 29.47 -14.00 -0.43
CA ILE A 588 28.53 -14.48 0.58
C ILE A 588 29.39 -15.02 1.74
N GLY A 589 29.50 -14.26 2.83
CA GLY A 589 30.31 -14.62 4.02
C GLY A 589 31.36 -13.57 4.44
N ARG A 590 32.16 -13.91 5.47
CA ARG A 590 33.12 -12.99 6.12
C ARG A 590 34.47 -12.83 5.40
N VAL A 591 34.85 -13.75 4.51
CA VAL A 591 36.20 -13.78 3.91
C VAL A 591 36.15 -13.42 2.41
N PRO A 592 36.96 -12.46 1.94
CA PRO A 592 37.00 -12.06 0.54
C PRO A 592 37.32 -13.20 -0.43
N ASN A 593 36.57 -13.27 -1.54
CA ASN A 593 36.74 -14.28 -2.60
C ASN A 593 36.60 -15.74 -2.13
N SER A 594 35.75 -16.02 -1.13
CA SER A 594 35.49 -17.37 -0.63
C SER A 594 34.00 -17.71 -0.67
N CYS A 595 33.67 -19.01 -0.70
CA CYS A 595 32.32 -19.53 -0.49
C CYS A 595 32.29 -20.37 0.80
N PRO A 596 31.16 -20.41 1.54
CA PRO A 596 31.03 -21.15 2.80
C PRO A 596 31.30 -22.66 2.69
N CYS A 597 31.29 -23.23 1.48
CA CYS A 597 31.49 -24.66 1.25
C CYS A 597 32.94 -25.15 1.44
N MET A 598 33.92 -24.27 1.67
CA MET A 598 35.31 -24.67 1.99
C MET A 598 35.96 -23.78 3.06
N ASP A 599 36.09 -24.31 4.28
CA ASP A 599 36.83 -23.72 5.41
C ASP A 599 38.36 -23.55 5.19
N LEU A 600 38.88 -23.71 3.96
CA LEU A 600 40.33 -23.68 3.64
C LEU A 600 40.71 -22.76 2.47
N GLY A 601 39.79 -21.94 1.95
CA GLY A 601 40.07 -20.98 0.88
C GLY A 601 40.23 -21.62 -0.51
N CYS A 602 40.07 -20.82 -1.57
CA CYS A 602 40.18 -21.27 -2.96
C CYS A 602 41.66 -21.61 -3.26
N ILE A 603 41.93 -22.82 -3.75
CA ILE A 603 43.27 -23.20 -4.24
C ILE A 603 43.63 -22.28 -5.41
N GLU A 604 44.84 -21.72 -5.35
CA GLU A 604 45.39 -20.68 -6.22
C GLU A 604 44.85 -20.66 -7.66
N SER A 605 44.28 -19.52 -8.05
CA SER A 605 44.00 -19.09 -9.44
C SER A 605 42.93 -19.86 -10.24
N LYS A 606 42.03 -20.63 -9.61
CA LYS A 606 40.80 -21.12 -10.27
C LYS A 606 39.52 -20.72 -9.54
N LYS A 607 38.46 -20.51 -10.34
CA LYS A 607 37.09 -20.17 -9.89
C LYS A 607 36.69 -21.08 -8.72
N CYS A 608 36.35 -20.48 -7.59
CA CYS A 608 35.69 -21.20 -6.51
C CYS A 608 34.33 -21.68 -7.03
N ASN A 609 34.17 -23.01 -7.12
CA ASN A 609 32.98 -23.65 -7.68
C ASN A 609 32.52 -24.75 -6.70
N CYS A 610 31.52 -24.44 -5.86
CA CYS A 610 30.91 -25.40 -4.94
C CYS A 610 30.16 -26.52 -5.70
N ASP A 611 29.76 -26.26 -6.94
CA ASP A 611 29.08 -27.20 -7.84
C ASP A 611 30.00 -28.34 -8.32
N SER A 612 31.32 -28.20 -8.17
CA SER A 612 32.30 -29.23 -8.57
C SER A 612 32.25 -30.51 -7.72
N ARG A 613 31.52 -30.51 -6.60
CA ARG A 613 31.39 -31.65 -5.66
C ARG A 613 29.95 -32.02 -5.31
N ALA A 614 28.98 -31.76 -6.20
CA ALA A 614 27.56 -32.11 -6.04
C ALA A 614 26.76 -31.28 -5.00
N ILE A 615 27.28 -30.12 -4.58
CA ILE A 615 26.51 -29.14 -3.82
C ILE A 615 25.84 -28.19 -4.83
N THR A 616 24.52 -28.20 -4.90
CA THR A 616 23.75 -27.38 -5.88
C THR A 616 23.18 -26.09 -5.28
N ASN A 617 23.43 -25.82 -3.99
CA ASN A 617 22.90 -24.66 -3.26
C ASN A 617 24.01 -24.01 -2.41
N ASP A 618 24.23 -22.71 -2.60
CA ASP A 618 25.09 -21.87 -1.77
C ASP A 618 24.25 -20.99 -0.83
N THR A 619 24.57 -20.95 0.48
CA THR A 619 23.83 -20.15 1.48
C THR A 619 24.77 -19.44 2.46
N GLY A 620 24.38 -18.25 2.95
CA GLY A 620 25.14 -17.51 3.98
C GLY A 620 24.51 -16.17 4.35
N TYR A 621 25.09 -15.47 5.34
CA TYR A 621 24.60 -14.19 5.86
C TYR A 621 25.56 -13.04 5.52
N LEU A 622 25.00 -11.85 5.28
CA LEU A 622 25.74 -10.59 5.23
C LEU A 622 25.60 -9.85 6.58
N HIS A 623 26.67 -9.22 7.05
CA HIS A 623 26.73 -8.59 8.37
C HIS A 623 27.28 -7.16 8.29
N GLY A 624 26.92 -6.32 9.27
CA GLY A 624 27.43 -4.95 9.37
C GLY A 624 27.07 -4.11 8.15
N GLU A 625 28.05 -3.39 7.60
CA GLU A 625 27.87 -2.55 6.41
C GLU A 625 27.58 -3.33 5.11
N ASP A 626 27.75 -4.66 5.10
CA ASP A 626 27.37 -5.51 3.96
C ASP A 626 25.90 -5.98 4.04
N ALA A 627 25.17 -5.67 5.11
CA ALA A 627 23.76 -6.06 5.24
C ALA A 627 22.79 -5.12 4.50
N GLY A 628 21.59 -5.63 4.19
CA GLY A 628 20.54 -4.86 3.50
C GLY A 628 20.78 -4.76 2.00
N ILE A 629 20.52 -5.84 1.26
CA ILE A 629 20.73 -5.92 -0.20
C ILE A 629 19.72 -5.05 -0.96
N THR A 630 20.09 -3.88 -1.45
CA THR A 630 19.18 -2.97 -2.16
C THR A 630 18.97 -3.34 -3.64
N ARG A 631 19.93 -4.03 -4.26
CA ARG A 631 19.85 -4.43 -5.68
C ARG A 631 20.59 -5.73 -5.93
N VAL A 632 20.05 -6.55 -6.83
CA VAL A 632 20.71 -7.75 -7.34
C VAL A 632 20.87 -7.61 -8.84
N VAL A 633 22.11 -7.73 -9.34
CA VAL A 633 22.41 -7.67 -10.76
C VAL A 633 22.97 -9.01 -11.22
N ALA A 634 22.36 -9.61 -12.26
CA ALA A 634 22.79 -10.86 -12.87
C ALA A 634 22.88 -10.73 -14.39
N LEU A 635 24.09 -10.72 -14.93
CA LEU A 635 24.35 -10.64 -16.38
C LEU A 635 24.40 -12.02 -17.02
N HIS A 636 23.82 -12.17 -18.21
CA HIS A 636 23.83 -13.43 -18.99
C HIS A 636 25.16 -13.62 -19.76
N SER A 637 25.55 -14.87 -20.02
CA SER A 637 26.73 -15.26 -20.84
C SER A 637 26.48 -16.61 -21.51
N GLU A 638 26.89 -16.77 -22.77
CA GLU A 638 26.79 -18.07 -23.45
C GLU A 638 27.64 -19.13 -22.72
N GLY A 639 27.00 -20.21 -22.27
CA GLY A 639 27.62 -21.36 -21.60
C GLY A 639 27.31 -21.56 -20.11
N ASP A 640 26.58 -20.65 -19.45
CA ASP A 640 26.20 -20.81 -18.03
C ASP A 640 24.87 -21.56 -17.84
N VAL A 641 24.79 -22.36 -16.77
CA VAL A 641 23.58 -23.09 -16.33
C VAL A 641 22.68 -22.21 -15.44
N SER A 642 21.38 -22.54 -15.41
CA SER A 642 20.32 -21.80 -14.67
C SER A 642 20.58 -21.71 -13.16
N GLY A 643 20.20 -20.60 -12.52
CA GLY A 643 20.34 -20.39 -11.08
C GLY A 643 19.10 -19.74 -10.44
N LYS A 644 18.76 -20.17 -9.23
CA LYS A 644 17.68 -19.60 -8.40
C LYS A 644 18.25 -18.97 -7.14
N MET A 645 17.71 -17.85 -6.70
CA MET A 645 18.19 -17.14 -5.52
C MET A 645 17.07 -16.80 -4.54
N THR A 646 17.40 -16.81 -3.25
CA THR A 646 16.53 -16.42 -2.15
C THR A 646 17.28 -15.49 -1.22
N ILE A 647 16.64 -14.37 -0.84
CA ILE A 647 17.15 -13.44 0.16
C ILE A 647 16.31 -13.61 1.43
N GLY A 648 16.93 -13.42 2.59
CA GLY A 648 16.24 -13.36 3.88
C GLY A 648 15.96 -11.91 4.32
N PRO A 649 15.04 -11.69 5.28
CA PRO A 649 14.72 -10.35 5.76
C PRO A 649 15.95 -9.64 6.34
N LEU A 650 15.97 -8.31 6.28
CA LEU A 650 16.96 -7.52 7.01
C LEU A 650 16.52 -7.48 8.48
N GLU A 651 17.38 -8.00 9.35
CA GLU A 651 17.19 -7.96 10.80
C GLU A 651 18.11 -6.92 11.41
N CYS A 652 17.53 -5.85 11.97
CA CYS A 652 18.26 -4.85 12.74
C CYS A 652 17.96 -5.01 14.23
N LYS A 653 19.01 -5.02 15.06
CA LYS A 653 18.92 -5.17 16.52
C LYS A 653 19.83 -4.15 17.20
N GLY A 654 19.34 -3.57 18.30
CA GLY A 654 20.09 -2.60 19.10
C GLY A 654 20.05 -1.18 18.54
N PHE A 655 20.91 -0.32 19.10
CA PHE A 655 21.00 1.11 18.76
C PHE A 655 22.25 1.39 17.93
N ALA A 656 22.22 2.46 17.13
CA ALA A 656 23.42 2.91 16.43
C ALA A 656 24.44 3.46 17.44
N SER A 657 25.71 3.03 17.36
CA SER A 657 26.75 3.32 18.35
C SER A 657 26.35 3.02 19.81
N ASP A 658 25.81 1.81 20.04
CA ASP A 658 25.36 1.34 21.36
C ASP A 658 26.49 1.17 22.40
N ALA A 659 27.75 1.19 21.97
CA ALA A 659 28.89 1.05 22.88
C ALA A 659 28.95 2.26 23.83
N PRO A 660 28.72 2.07 25.15
CA PRO A 660 28.64 3.18 26.08
C PRO A 660 30.03 3.59 26.58
N ILE A 661 30.16 4.85 26.94
CA ILE A 661 31.27 5.35 27.76
C ILE A 661 30.77 5.66 29.17
N ARG A 662 31.62 5.49 30.17
CA ARG A 662 31.35 5.84 31.57
C ARG A 662 32.20 7.03 32.00
N PHE A 663 31.58 7.99 32.67
CA PHE A 663 32.22 9.07 33.42
C PHE A 663 32.25 8.67 34.91
N ALA A 664 33.44 8.41 35.44
CA ALA A 664 33.67 8.07 36.85
C ALA A 664 33.72 9.31 37.76
N LYS A 665 33.94 10.49 37.17
CA LYS A 665 33.95 11.81 37.79
C LYS A 665 33.45 12.84 36.77
N PRO A 666 32.99 14.04 37.21
CA PRO A 666 32.74 15.16 36.32
C PRO A 666 33.97 15.43 35.44
N GLN A 667 33.78 15.41 34.12
CA GLN A 667 34.83 15.58 33.13
C GLN A 667 34.20 15.97 31.80
N ALA A 668 34.49 17.17 31.31
CA ALA A 668 34.04 17.60 29.99
C ALA A 668 34.74 16.78 28.88
N LEU A 669 33.98 16.44 27.84
CA LEU A 669 34.45 15.69 26.68
C LEU A 669 34.04 16.42 25.40
N ASP A 670 35.01 17.06 24.74
CA ASP A 670 34.80 17.75 23.48
C ASP A 670 34.47 16.76 22.35
N VAL A 671 33.38 17.03 21.63
CA VAL A 671 32.89 16.15 20.57
C VAL A 671 33.20 16.71 19.20
N ARG A 672 32.58 17.85 18.86
CA ARG A 672 32.67 18.50 17.55
C ARG A 672 32.10 19.91 17.62
N ARG A 673 32.33 20.68 16.56
CA ARG A 673 31.56 21.90 16.34
C ARG A 673 30.10 21.56 15.98
N TRP A 674 29.17 22.33 16.55
CA TRP A 674 27.72 22.18 16.41
C TRP A 674 27.11 23.53 16.06
N ASN A 675 26.14 23.53 15.16
CA ASN A 675 25.51 24.70 14.59
C ASN A 675 24.01 24.46 14.36
N GLY A 676 23.26 24.30 15.45
CA GLY A 676 21.79 24.20 15.40
C GLY A 676 21.25 22.86 14.91
N GLU A 677 22.09 21.86 14.65
CA GLU A 677 21.62 20.57 14.12
C GLU A 677 20.89 19.72 15.19
N PRO A 678 19.91 18.88 14.81
CA PRO A 678 19.25 17.99 15.75
C PRO A 678 20.25 17.05 16.42
N LEU A 679 20.06 16.85 17.73
CA LEU A 679 20.97 16.12 18.61
C LEU A 679 20.17 15.14 19.46
N SER A 680 20.63 13.89 19.57
CA SER A 680 20.11 12.95 20.56
C SER A 680 21.21 12.14 21.23
N LEU A 681 20.99 11.76 22.49
CA LEU A 681 21.88 10.87 23.23
C LEU A 681 21.12 10.06 24.27
N HIS A 682 21.66 8.91 24.62
CA HIS A 682 21.21 8.15 25.78
C HIS A 682 22.13 8.43 26.97
N PHE A 683 21.54 8.70 28.14
CA PHE A 683 22.30 8.82 29.38
C PHE A 683 21.69 7.96 30.49
N ARG A 684 22.50 7.59 31.47
CA ARG A 684 22.04 7.05 32.75
C ARG A 684 22.93 7.54 33.88
N THR A 685 22.33 7.87 35.02
CA THR A 685 23.03 8.42 36.18
C THR A 685 22.26 8.11 37.47
N ALA A 686 22.94 8.24 38.61
CA ALA A 686 22.33 8.28 39.94
C ALA A 686 22.24 9.71 40.50
N ASP A 687 22.91 10.67 39.85
CA ASP A 687 22.99 12.06 40.31
C ASP A 687 21.64 12.76 40.19
N SER A 688 21.26 13.52 41.21
CA SER A 688 19.99 14.25 41.22
C SER A 688 20.09 15.58 40.47
N SER A 689 21.28 16.13 40.26
CA SER A 689 21.47 17.35 39.46
C SER A 689 22.86 17.41 38.87
N ALA A 690 22.97 17.65 37.57
CA ALA A 690 24.24 17.72 36.86
C ALA A 690 24.06 18.25 35.43
N THR A 691 25.14 18.70 34.81
CA THR A 691 25.22 19.12 33.40
C THR A 691 25.47 17.90 32.53
N LEU A 692 24.61 17.66 31.56
CA LEU A 692 24.71 16.54 30.63
C LEU A 692 25.52 16.90 29.39
N LEU A 693 25.34 18.12 28.87
CA LEU A 693 26.10 18.66 27.75
C LEU A 693 26.07 20.19 27.73
N THR A 694 27.07 20.77 27.08
CA THR A 694 27.19 22.21 26.83
C THR A 694 27.56 22.46 25.38
N ILE A 695 27.11 23.60 24.86
CA ILE A 695 27.52 24.14 23.57
C ILE A 695 27.93 25.58 23.82
N VAL A 696 29.20 25.90 23.56
CA VAL A 696 29.75 27.24 23.83
C VAL A 696 30.31 27.83 22.55
N GLU A 697 29.75 28.97 22.12
CA GLU A 697 30.31 29.80 21.05
C GLU A 697 31.25 30.86 21.64
N ASN A 698 30.81 31.54 22.71
CA ASN A 698 31.59 32.48 23.51
C ASN A 698 30.95 32.65 24.91
N GLU A 699 31.52 33.51 25.77
CA GLU A 699 31.02 33.72 27.15
C GLU A 699 29.57 34.22 27.22
N GLU A 700 29.08 34.91 26.19
CA GLU A 700 27.71 35.47 26.16
C GLU A 700 26.73 34.58 25.38
N LYS A 701 27.22 33.59 24.63
CA LYS A 701 26.43 32.75 23.72
C LYS A 701 26.69 31.27 23.93
N TYR A 702 25.78 30.64 24.68
CA TYR A 702 25.88 29.23 25.08
C TYR A 702 24.52 28.54 25.18
N LEU A 703 24.55 27.21 25.16
CA LEU A 703 23.44 26.33 25.49
C LEU A 703 23.92 25.26 26.48
N GLN A 704 23.23 25.13 27.60
CA GLN A 704 23.53 24.13 28.64
C GLN A 704 22.31 23.25 28.88
N VAL A 705 22.49 21.93 28.85
CA VAL A 705 21.44 20.98 29.22
C VAL A 705 21.82 20.29 30.52
N GLY A 706 20.95 20.41 31.53
CA GLY A 706 21.18 19.84 32.84
C GLY A 706 19.99 19.07 33.38
N LEU A 707 20.29 18.01 34.14
CA LEU A 707 19.36 17.31 35.01
C LEU A 707 19.16 18.15 36.28
N VAL A 708 17.91 18.30 36.70
CA VAL A 708 17.50 19.04 37.90
C VAL A 708 16.55 18.18 38.74
N ASN A 709 16.84 18.08 40.04
CA ASN A 709 16.07 17.31 41.03
C ASN A 709 15.82 15.82 40.70
N GLY A 710 16.52 15.25 39.71
CA GLY A 710 16.39 13.86 39.29
C GLY A 710 15.15 13.56 38.45
N HIS A 711 14.35 14.56 38.06
CA HIS A 711 13.12 14.35 37.26
C HIS A 711 12.87 15.43 36.19
N MET A 712 13.68 16.49 36.12
CA MET A 712 13.55 17.54 35.11
C MET A 712 14.83 17.67 34.27
N ILE A 713 14.66 17.89 32.97
CA ILE A 713 15.74 18.38 32.11
C ILE A 713 15.51 19.85 31.85
N ARG A 714 16.51 20.68 32.15
CA ARG A 714 16.53 22.11 31.87
C ARG A 714 17.54 22.40 30.78
N VAL A 715 17.09 23.05 29.71
CA VAL A 715 17.91 23.63 28.65
C VAL A 715 17.98 25.13 28.90
N SER A 716 19.18 25.66 29.15
CA SER A 716 19.42 27.09 29.37
C SER A 716 20.18 27.65 28.18
N LEU A 717 19.62 28.64 27.52
CA LEU A 717 20.26 29.47 26.50
C LEU A 717 20.65 30.82 27.11
N SER A 718 21.33 31.69 26.36
CA SER A 718 21.79 32.99 26.88
C SER A 718 20.71 33.85 27.54
N ASN A 719 19.52 33.89 26.96
CA ASN A 719 18.42 34.76 27.43
C ASN A 719 17.16 34.01 27.85
N SER A 720 17.10 32.71 27.58
CA SER A 720 15.88 31.90 27.70
C SER A 720 16.20 30.54 28.32
N SER A 721 15.18 29.91 28.92
CA SER A 721 15.33 28.54 29.43
C SER A 721 14.05 27.75 29.21
N VAL A 722 14.23 26.47 28.90
CA VAL A 722 13.16 25.52 28.63
C VAL A 722 13.33 24.37 29.61
N THR A 723 12.26 23.96 30.27
CA THR A 723 12.30 22.81 31.19
C THR A 723 11.26 21.79 30.77
N VAL A 724 11.68 20.53 30.67
CA VAL A 724 10.79 19.38 30.48
C VAL A 724 10.81 18.53 31.76
N GLU A 725 9.63 18.16 32.23
CA GLU A 725 9.46 17.32 33.41
C GLU A 725 9.04 15.90 33.00
N SER A 726 9.76 14.91 33.51
CA SER A 726 9.39 13.49 33.36
C SER A 726 8.51 13.06 34.52
N GLN A 727 7.53 12.19 34.25
CA GLN A 727 6.72 11.54 35.31
C GLN A 727 7.53 10.47 36.06
N ALA A 728 8.63 10.00 35.49
CA ALA A 728 9.55 9.05 36.10
C ALA A 728 10.84 9.74 36.54
N ARG A 729 11.54 9.15 37.53
CA ARG A 729 12.88 9.60 37.91
C ARG A 729 13.86 9.28 36.78
N LEU A 730 14.65 10.27 36.41
CA LEU A 730 15.73 10.20 35.41
C LEU A 730 17.08 9.80 36.01
N ASN A 731 17.15 9.73 37.35
CA ASN A 731 18.32 9.29 38.10
C ASN A 731 18.12 7.90 38.71
N ASP A 732 17.35 7.06 38.01
CA ASP A 732 17.02 5.70 38.43
C ASP A 732 18.05 4.65 37.97
N THR A 733 19.20 5.12 37.47
CA THR A 733 20.30 4.32 36.91
C THR A 733 19.96 3.54 35.64
N LYS A 734 18.78 3.75 35.05
CA LYS A 734 18.42 3.22 33.73
C LYS A 734 18.71 4.23 32.64
N TRP A 735 18.73 3.73 31.41
CA TRP A 735 18.91 4.55 30.23
C TRP A 735 17.69 5.45 30.01
N HIS A 736 17.95 6.71 29.68
CA HIS A 736 16.98 7.71 29.27
C HIS A 736 17.42 8.34 27.94
N LEU A 737 16.46 8.66 27.08
CA LEU A 737 16.67 9.28 25.77
C LEU A 737 16.44 10.79 25.84
N LEU A 738 17.51 11.56 25.66
CA LEU A 738 17.46 13.01 25.50
C LEU A 738 17.48 13.37 24.00
N VAL A 739 16.54 14.21 23.58
CA VAL A 739 16.44 14.72 22.20
C VAL A 739 16.34 16.25 22.22
N LEU A 740 17.14 16.92 21.39
CA LEU A 740 17.09 18.35 21.14
C LEU A 740 16.91 18.58 19.64
N GLU A 741 15.88 19.32 19.26
CA GLU A 741 15.60 19.66 17.86
C GLU A 741 15.24 21.15 17.75
N PHE A 742 15.74 21.78 16.69
CA PHE A 742 15.48 23.19 16.38
C PHE A 742 14.73 23.27 15.06
N ALA A 743 13.58 23.92 15.04
CA ALA A 743 12.79 24.12 13.83
C ALA A 743 11.97 25.40 13.92
N SER A 744 11.99 26.23 12.87
CA SER A 744 11.09 27.39 12.71
C SER A 744 11.01 28.33 13.93
N ASP A 745 12.16 28.77 14.45
CA ASP A 745 12.25 29.63 15.66
C ASP A 745 11.67 28.98 16.94
N GLU A 746 11.69 27.65 17.01
CA GLU A 746 11.25 26.86 18.15
C GLU A 746 12.30 25.79 18.51
N ILE A 747 12.54 25.61 19.81
CA ILE A 747 13.31 24.48 20.35
C ILE A 747 12.33 23.44 20.90
N ARG A 748 12.55 22.19 20.51
CA ARG A 748 11.91 21.02 21.07
C ARG A 748 12.90 20.25 21.94
N VAL A 749 12.50 19.99 23.17
CA VAL A 749 13.27 19.20 24.15
C VAL A 749 12.46 17.94 24.49
N GLY A 750 12.99 16.77 24.11
CA GLY A 750 12.41 15.47 24.41
C GLY A 750 13.19 14.75 25.51
N ILE A 751 12.49 14.14 26.45
CA ILE A 751 13.04 13.19 27.43
C ILE A 751 12.13 11.96 27.50
N ASP A 752 12.63 10.82 27.05
CA ASP A 752 11.86 9.59 26.82
C ASP A 752 10.59 9.87 26.00
N SER A 753 9.40 9.69 26.59
CA SER A 753 8.10 9.97 25.94
C SER A 753 7.57 11.39 26.19
N PHE A 754 8.27 12.21 27.00
CA PHE A 754 7.86 13.56 27.38
C PHE A 754 8.53 14.62 26.53
N ASN A 755 7.81 15.72 26.25
CA ASN A 755 8.29 16.77 25.37
C ASN A 755 7.92 18.14 25.92
N ALA A 756 8.83 19.10 25.76
CA ALA A 756 8.57 20.52 25.96
C ALA A 756 9.01 21.31 24.73
N PHE A 757 8.35 22.44 24.53
CA PHE A 757 8.56 23.32 23.40
C PHE A 757 8.70 24.75 23.90
N ALA A 758 9.56 25.52 23.25
CA ALA A 758 9.62 26.96 23.50
C ALA A 758 10.07 27.70 22.24
N ALA A 759 9.58 28.92 22.06
CA ALA A 759 10.10 29.82 21.05
C ALA A 759 11.57 30.15 21.36
N VAL A 760 12.43 30.10 20.36
CA VAL A 760 13.85 30.46 20.44
C VAL A 760 14.21 31.28 19.21
N SER A 761 14.84 32.43 19.42
CA SER A 761 15.36 33.19 18.28
C SER A 761 16.54 32.44 17.66
N SER A 762 16.61 32.39 16.33
CA SER A 762 17.79 31.84 15.62
C SER A 762 19.10 32.51 16.04
N ASP A 763 19.07 33.79 16.46
CA ASP A 763 20.23 34.50 16.99
C ASP A 763 20.70 33.99 18.38
N GLU A 764 19.85 33.29 19.13
CA GLU A 764 20.19 32.71 20.45
C GLU A 764 20.84 31.32 20.33
N ILE A 765 20.75 30.67 19.17
CA ILE A 765 21.32 29.34 18.95
C ILE A 765 22.84 29.46 18.72
N PRO A 766 23.70 28.87 19.58
CA PRO A 766 25.15 28.96 19.45
C PRO A 766 25.71 28.15 18.28
N ASP A 767 26.67 28.71 17.54
CA ASP A 767 27.55 27.99 16.60
C ASP A 767 28.90 27.70 17.28
N GLY A 768 28.90 26.69 18.15
CA GLY A 768 29.92 26.48 19.16
C GLY A 768 30.50 25.08 19.23
N GLN A 769 31.43 24.89 20.17
CA GLN A 769 31.95 23.57 20.51
C GLN A 769 30.92 22.82 21.35
N LEU A 770 30.50 21.64 20.89
CA LEU A 770 29.68 20.70 21.68
C LEU A 770 30.61 19.87 22.57
N SER A 771 30.33 19.89 23.87
CA SER A 771 31.02 19.10 24.88
C SER A 771 29.99 18.30 25.69
N LEU A 772 30.24 17.00 25.85
CA LEU A 772 29.47 16.19 26.78
C LEU A 772 30.00 16.42 28.19
N ASN A 773 29.08 16.37 29.16
CA ASN A 773 29.38 16.53 30.57
C ASN A 773 30.02 17.90 30.89
N ASP A 774 30.46 18.12 32.12
CA ASP A 774 31.15 19.34 32.55
C ASP A 774 32.22 19.01 33.60
N ASP A 775 33.29 19.81 33.66
CA ASP A 775 34.40 19.57 34.58
C ASP A 775 34.04 19.79 36.06
N ASN A 776 33.10 20.70 36.35
CA ASN A 776 32.77 21.09 37.72
C ASN A 776 31.37 20.63 38.14
N ASN A 777 30.39 20.81 37.26
CA ASN A 777 28.98 20.52 37.49
C ASN A 777 28.50 19.32 36.67
N GLY A 778 29.44 18.50 36.18
CA GLY A 778 29.15 17.31 35.42
C GLY A 778 28.55 16.17 36.24
N PHE A 779 28.15 15.10 35.56
CA PHE A 779 27.59 13.89 36.16
C PHE A 779 28.59 12.74 36.19
N THR A 780 28.34 11.82 37.12
CA THR A 780 28.85 10.46 37.11
C THR A 780 27.78 9.54 36.54
N GLY A 781 28.15 8.74 35.56
CA GLY A 781 27.16 8.01 34.76
C GLY A 781 27.69 7.59 33.42
N CYS A 782 26.79 7.27 32.51
CA CYS A 782 27.15 6.78 31.20
C CYS A 782 26.41 7.47 30.08
N VAL A 783 27.07 7.54 28.93
CA VAL A 783 26.51 8.06 27.68
C VAL A 783 26.71 7.02 26.58
N ARG A 784 25.70 6.86 25.72
CA ARG A 784 25.82 6.10 24.46
C ARG A 784 24.95 6.70 23.37
N SER A 785 25.10 6.17 22.16
CA SER A 785 24.24 6.52 21.01
C SER A 785 24.12 8.03 20.77
N LEU A 786 25.22 8.77 20.87
CA LEU A 786 25.23 10.19 20.49
C LEU A 786 25.06 10.29 18.97
N VAL A 787 23.99 10.97 18.55
CA VAL A 787 23.68 11.24 17.15
C VAL A 787 23.58 12.75 16.95
N VAL A 788 24.32 13.26 15.97
CA VAL A 788 24.31 14.68 15.58
C VAL A 788 24.02 14.76 14.09
N ASN A 789 22.90 15.39 13.73
CA ASN A 789 22.47 15.52 12.33
C ASN A 789 22.41 14.16 11.59
N ASP A 790 21.85 13.13 12.23
CA ASP A 790 21.77 11.73 11.78
C ASP A 790 23.11 11.00 11.64
N ASN A 791 24.22 11.61 12.06
CA ASN A 791 25.52 10.95 12.08
C ASN A 791 25.83 10.45 13.50
N THR A 792 26.13 9.16 13.61
CA THR A 792 26.59 8.58 14.86
C THR A 792 28.00 9.04 15.20
N VAL A 793 28.21 9.41 16.47
CA VAL A 793 29.52 9.77 16.99
C VAL A 793 30.13 8.57 17.71
N HIS A 794 31.34 8.17 17.31
CA HIS A 794 32.08 7.09 17.95
C HIS A 794 32.73 7.55 19.27
N LEU A 795 31.96 7.53 20.36
CA LEU A 795 32.36 8.05 21.68
C LEU A 795 33.63 7.40 22.25
N GLN A 796 33.80 6.08 22.08
CA GLN A 796 34.99 5.37 22.58
C GLN A 796 36.29 5.89 21.95
N GLY A 797 36.22 6.46 20.74
CA GLY A 797 37.38 7.06 20.07
C GLY A 797 37.76 8.44 20.60
N LEU A 798 36.87 9.10 21.35
CA LEU A 798 37.13 10.44 21.92
C LEU A 798 37.79 10.37 23.30
N ILE A 799 37.72 9.23 23.98
CA ILE A 799 38.11 9.08 25.38
C ILE A 799 39.46 8.37 25.59
N THR A 800 40.21 8.07 24.52
CA THR A 800 41.44 7.25 24.60
C THR A 800 42.49 7.81 25.57
N ASP A 801 42.47 9.11 25.85
CA ASP A 801 43.41 9.80 26.73
C ASP A 801 42.72 10.74 27.76
N VAL A 802 41.44 10.46 28.09
CA VAL A 802 40.67 11.32 29.00
C VAL A 802 40.54 10.66 30.39
N GLU A 803 41.19 11.25 31.40
CA GLU A 803 41.13 10.72 32.77
C GLU A 803 39.70 10.69 33.33
N GLY A 804 39.40 9.66 34.13
CA GLY A 804 38.06 9.54 34.73
C GLY A 804 36.99 9.07 33.76
N THR A 805 37.36 8.67 32.55
CA THR A 805 36.46 8.03 31.60
C THR A 805 36.82 6.55 31.40
N SER A 806 35.85 5.75 30.97
CA SER A 806 36.01 4.33 30.65
C SER A 806 35.25 3.99 29.38
N PRO A 807 35.82 3.17 28.47
CA PRO A 807 35.15 2.72 27.25
C PRO A 807 34.07 1.66 27.51
N TYR A 808 33.86 1.29 28.77
CA TYR A 808 32.83 0.34 29.19
C TYR A 808 31.94 0.96 30.26
N CYS A 809 30.65 0.68 30.14
CA CYS A 809 29.63 0.95 31.15
C CYS A 809 28.65 -0.24 31.20
N GLU A 810 29.08 -1.32 31.85
CA GLU A 810 28.22 -2.48 32.06
C GLU A 810 27.22 -2.22 33.17
N ASP A 811 26.03 -2.81 33.06
CA ASP A 811 25.03 -2.78 34.13
C ASP A 811 25.51 -3.65 35.31
N ARG A 812 25.80 -3.02 36.44
CA ARG A 812 26.21 -3.71 37.68
C ARG A 812 25.01 -4.24 38.46
N CYS A 813 23.79 -3.82 38.15
CA CYS A 813 22.58 -4.24 38.83
C CYS A 813 22.01 -5.54 38.23
N THR A 814 22.52 -6.67 38.72
CA THR A 814 22.00 -7.99 38.33
C THR A 814 20.71 -8.37 39.06
N ALA A 815 19.89 -9.21 38.41
CA ALA A 815 18.68 -9.75 39.02
C ALA A 815 19.00 -10.50 40.33
N ASN A 816 18.37 -10.09 41.43
CA ASN A 816 18.59 -10.57 42.81
C ASN A 816 19.88 -10.10 43.49
N PHE A 817 20.60 -9.11 42.95
CA PHE A 817 21.70 -8.48 43.69
C PHE A 817 21.19 -7.92 45.03
N CYS A 818 20.05 -7.23 45.00
CA CYS A 818 19.34 -6.77 46.19
C CYS A 818 18.20 -7.73 46.58
N ARG A 819 18.01 -7.93 47.88
CA ARG A 819 16.99 -8.79 48.48
C ARG A 819 15.85 -7.96 49.07
N ASN A 820 14.77 -8.63 49.48
CA ASN A 820 13.64 -8.01 50.18
C ASN A 820 13.00 -6.82 49.46
N ALA A 821 12.95 -6.89 48.12
CA ALA A 821 12.46 -5.85 47.22
C ALA A 821 13.18 -4.49 47.36
N ALA A 822 14.44 -4.51 47.80
CA ALA A 822 15.30 -3.34 47.81
C ALA A 822 15.66 -2.89 46.38
N GLU A 823 15.89 -1.59 46.23
CA GLU A 823 16.28 -0.95 44.98
C GLU A 823 17.78 -1.17 44.75
N CYS A 824 18.15 -1.69 43.58
CA CYS A 824 19.55 -1.72 43.15
C CYS A 824 19.91 -0.42 42.46
N VAL A 825 21.04 0.17 42.83
CA VAL A 825 21.51 1.46 42.35
C VAL A 825 22.98 1.33 42.03
N GLU A 826 23.36 1.76 40.83
CA GLU A 826 24.76 1.80 40.44
C GLU A 826 25.51 2.98 41.06
N ASP A 827 26.70 2.69 41.54
CA ASP A 827 27.74 3.65 41.88
C ASP A 827 28.70 3.74 40.69
N PHE A 828 28.43 4.71 39.82
CA PHE A 828 29.21 4.94 38.60
C PHE A 828 30.63 5.40 38.89
N ALA A 829 30.91 6.01 40.05
CA ALA A 829 32.26 6.41 40.41
C ALA A 829 33.10 5.19 40.84
N ALA A 830 32.52 4.34 41.69
CA ALA A 830 33.18 3.12 42.18
C ALA A 830 33.11 1.93 41.22
N ASP A 831 32.34 2.04 40.13
CA ASP A 831 32.04 0.94 39.20
C ASP A 831 31.43 -0.28 39.93
N ALA A 832 30.46 -0.01 40.81
CA ALA A 832 29.85 -1.00 41.70
C ALA A 832 28.33 -0.85 41.78
N ALA A 833 27.65 -1.85 42.34
CA ALA A 833 26.22 -1.77 42.69
C ALA A 833 26.03 -1.67 44.21
N ILE A 834 25.04 -0.88 44.62
CA ILE A 834 24.65 -0.62 46.01
C ILE A 834 23.14 -0.90 46.14
N CYS A 835 22.71 -1.46 47.26
CA CYS A 835 21.29 -1.70 47.55
C CYS A 835 20.72 -0.63 48.48
N ARG A 836 19.66 0.06 48.05
CA ARG A 836 18.83 0.91 48.91
C ARG A 836 17.64 0.10 49.43
N CYS A 837 17.64 -0.21 50.72
CA CYS A 837 16.61 -1.06 51.31
C CYS A 837 15.25 -0.39 51.25
N LYS A 838 14.22 -1.15 50.85
CA LYS A 838 12.84 -0.64 50.74
C LYS A 838 12.33 -0.14 52.08
N ASN A 839 12.66 -0.85 53.16
CA ASN A 839 12.30 -0.49 54.52
C ASN A 839 13.56 -0.43 55.40
N PRO A 840 14.29 0.70 55.43
CA PRO A 840 15.57 0.81 56.15
C PRO A 840 15.50 0.52 57.66
N ASN A 841 14.31 0.67 58.26
CA ASN A 841 14.08 0.41 59.69
C ASN A 841 14.01 -1.08 60.05
N VAL A 842 13.76 -1.97 59.09
CA VAL A 842 13.61 -3.41 59.32
C VAL A 842 14.47 -4.27 58.42
N GLN A 843 14.98 -3.69 57.33
CA GLN A 843 15.85 -4.34 56.38
C GLN A 843 17.26 -3.79 56.49
N SER A 844 18.25 -4.68 56.50
CA SER A 844 19.67 -4.33 56.61
C SER A 844 20.56 -5.35 55.89
N GLY A 845 21.88 -5.13 55.95
CA GLY A 845 22.86 -5.89 55.19
C GLY A 845 23.26 -5.18 53.89
N ARG A 846 24.39 -5.58 53.31
CA ARG A 846 24.94 -4.95 52.09
C ARG A 846 23.98 -5.04 50.91
N ASN A 847 23.19 -6.11 50.88
CA ASN A 847 22.26 -6.45 49.81
C ASN A 847 20.81 -6.37 50.31
N CYS A 848 20.56 -5.75 51.47
CA CYS A 848 19.26 -5.71 52.14
C CYS A 848 18.67 -7.09 52.41
N GLU A 849 19.52 -8.09 52.64
CA GLU A 849 19.18 -9.50 52.81
C GLU A 849 18.58 -9.84 54.17
N ILE A 850 18.83 -9.02 55.17
CA ILE A 850 18.31 -9.20 56.52
C ILE A 850 16.97 -8.48 56.61
N ASP A 851 15.89 -9.16 56.97
CA ASP A 851 14.58 -8.57 57.27
C ASP A 851 14.06 -9.12 58.60
N ILE A 852 13.92 -8.25 59.61
CA ILE A 852 13.50 -8.67 60.95
C ILE A 852 12.06 -9.21 61.01
N ASN A 853 11.24 -9.00 59.97
CA ASN A 853 9.88 -9.54 59.90
C ASN A 853 9.83 -10.99 59.38
N GLN A 854 10.92 -11.51 58.82
CA GLN A 854 10.92 -12.89 58.30
C GLN A 854 11.01 -13.91 59.43
N ASN A 855 10.05 -14.85 59.46
CA ASN A 855 9.96 -15.93 60.45
C ASN A 855 9.91 -15.46 61.92
N SER A 856 9.49 -14.22 62.17
CA SER A 856 9.40 -13.62 63.52
C SER A 856 7.96 -13.45 64.02
N SER A 857 6.96 -13.91 63.27
CA SER A 857 5.55 -13.79 63.65
C SER A 857 5.15 -14.79 64.74
N VAL A 858 4.43 -14.30 65.74
CA VAL A 858 3.76 -15.10 66.77
C VAL A 858 2.25 -14.81 66.74
N SER A 859 1.42 -15.83 66.92
CA SER A 859 -0.04 -15.69 66.99
C SER A 859 -0.52 -15.75 68.43
N PHE A 860 -1.35 -14.78 68.83
CA PHE A 860 -1.96 -14.74 70.15
C PHE A 860 -3.46 -15.05 70.04
N HIS A 861 -3.92 -16.09 70.75
CA HIS A 861 -5.34 -16.41 70.93
C HIS A 861 -5.72 -16.20 72.41
N GLY A 862 -5.39 -15.01 72.92
CA GLY A 862 -5.21 -14.74 74.34
C GLY A 862 -3.79 -15.08 74.83
N GLY A 863 -3.33 -14.40 75.88
CA GLY A 863 -1.96 -14.51 76.41
C GLY A 863 -1.06 -13.32 76.05
N PHE A 864 0.20 -13.35 76.49
CA PHE A 864 1.20 -12.30 76.23
C PHE A 864 2.60 -12.89 76.05
N LEU A 865 3.44 -12.20 75.30
CA LEU A 865 4.89 -12.44 75.26
C LEU A 865 5.57 -11.40 76.16
N LYS A 866 6.25 -11.84 77.22
CA LYS A 866 7.02 -10.96 78.10
C LYS A 866 8.50 -11.15 77.82
N TYR A 867 9.21 -10.05 77.64
CA TYR A 867 10.66 -10.00 77.55
C TYR A 867 11.20 -9.00 78.55
N GLU A 868 12.21 -9.40 79.32
CA GLU A 868 12.88 -8.53 80.29
C GLU A 868 14.12 -7.94 79.64
N LEU A 869 14.06 -6.65 79.32
CA LEU A 869 15.11 -5.92 78.64
C LEU A 869 16.23 -5.55 79.61
N SER A 870 17.47 -5.67 79.16
CA SER A 870 18.65 -5.17 79.89
C SER A 870 18.90 -3.67 79.70
N GLN A 871 18.22 -3.04 78.74
CA GLN A 871 18.30 -1.61 78.39
C GLN A 871 16.92 -0.96 78.41
N ASN A 872 16.87 0.37 78.53
CA ASN A 872 15.61 1.10 78.64
C ASN A 872 14.97 1.35 77.27
N ALA A 873 14.02 0.51 76.85
CA ALA A 873 13.28 0.65 75.60
C ALA A 873 12.42 1.93 75.50
N LEU A 874 12.31 2.73 76.56
CA LEU A 874 11.67 4.04 76.52
C LEU A 874 12.56 5.14 75.89
N ARG A 875 13.78 4.80 75.45
CA ARG A 875 14.71 5.74 74.77
C ARG A 875 15.18 5.30 73.39
N ASP A 876 15.04 4.02 73.06
CA ASP A 876 15.51 3.45 71.81
C ASP A 876 14.38 3.29 70.79
N GLN A 877 14.73 3.25 69.51
CA GLN A 877 13.76 3.00 68.45
C GLN A 877 13.13 1.61 68.62
N THR A 878 11.80 1.58 68.68
CA THR A 878 11.03 0.33 68.76
C THR A 878 10.28 0.11 67.45
N VAL A 879 10.52 -1.02 66.79
CA VAL A 879 9.81 -1.41 65.57
C VAL A 879 9.09 -2.74 65.79
N LEU A 880 7.80 -2.78 65.50
CA LEU A 880 6.99 -4.00 65.58
C LEU A 880 5.95 -4.03 64.46
N SER A 881 5.49 -5.23 64.12
CA SER A 881 4.44 -5.44 63.14
C SER A 881 3.31 -6.26 63.75
N PHE A 882 2.06 -5.86 63.54
CA PHE A 882 0.88 -6.59 64.02
C PHE A 882 -0.20 -6.68 62.94
N ARG A 883 -1.12 -7.63 63.09
CA ARG A 883 -2.38 -7.69 62.36
C ARG A 883 -3.44 -8.23 63.31
N THR A 884 -4.66 -7.72 63.21
CA THR A 884 -5.75 -8.13 64.10
C THR A 884 -7.10 -7.97 63.40
N ASP A 885 -8.07 -8.76 63.82
CA ASP A 885 -9.51 -8.64 63.54
C ASP A 885 -10.29 -8.03 64.71
N GLN A 886 -9.59 -7.67 65.80
CA GLN A 886 -10.20 -7.09 66.98
C GLN A 886 -10.42 -5.59 66.81
N SER A 887 -11.58 -5.10 67.23
CA SER A 887 -11.89 -3.68 67.28
C SER A 887 -11.16 -2.93 68.40
N GLN A 888 -10.74 -3.65 69.44
CA GLN A 888 -9.92 -3.12 70.54
C GLN A 888 -8.85 -4.13 70.94
N ALA A 889 -7.59 -3.69 71.01
CA ALA A 889 -6.47 -4.57 71.37
C ALA A 889 -5.32 -3.79 72.01
N LEU A 890 -4.73 -4.34 73.07
CA LEU A 890 -3.42 -3.90 73.58
C LEU A 890 -2.32 -4.61 72.78
N ILE A 891 -1.47 -3.85 72.08
CA ILE A 891 -0.49 -4.39 71.14
C ILE A 891 0.90 -4.46 71.78
N LEU A 892 1.31 -3.39 72.45
CA LEU A 892 2.58 -3.31 73.16
C LEU A 892 2.37 -2.62 74.50
N PHE A 893 2.96 -3.17 75.55
CA PHE A 893 3.08 -2.52 76.85
C PHE A 893 4.50 -2.70 77.36
N VAL A 894 5.18 -1.59 77.60
CA VAL A 894 6.54 -1.52 78.15
C VAL A 894 6.47 -0.70 79.42
N HIS A 895 7.14 -1.14 80.48
CA HIS A 895 7.27 -0.33 81.69
C HIS A 895 8.67 -0.48 82.29
N ASP A 896 9.10 0.55 83.02
CA ASP A 896 10.31 0.48 83.84
C ASP A 896 9.99 0.09 85.31
N HIS A 897 11.01 0.13 86.17
CA HIS A 897 10.88 -0.17 87.61
C HIS A 897 10.11 0.90 88.40
N ASN A 898 9.96 2.10 87.84
CA ASN A 898 9.22 3.23 88.42
C ASN A 898 7.76 3.29 87.93
N ASN A 899 7.32 2.31 87.14
CA ASN A 899 6.02 2.28 86.47
C ASN A 899 5.80 3.40 85.45
N ASN A 900 6.88 4.00 84.94
CA ASN A 900 6.82 4.74 83.68
C ASN A 900 6.49 3.74 82.58
N PHE A 901 5.54 4.05 81.70
CA PHE A 901 5.07 3.09 80.72
C PHE A 901 4.96 3.69 79.33
N MET A 902 5.14 2.84 78.34
CA MET A 902 4.76 3.08 76.95
C MET A 902 3.75 2.02 76.55
N GLN A 903 2.59 2.45 76.08
CA GLN A 903 1.47 1.61 75.69
C GLN A 903 1.04 1.93 74.26
N LEU A 904 1.02 0.93 73.39
CA LEU A 904 0.41 1.00 72.06
C LEU A 904 -0.87 0.15 72.05
N HIS A 905 -2.00 0.76 71.75
CA HIS A 905 -3.29 0.06 71.68
C HIS A 905 -4.16 0.55 70.53
N LEU A 906 -5.01 -0.36 70.04
CA LEU A 906 -6.04 -0.11 69.04
C LEU A 906 -7.38 0.11 69.75
N SER A 907 -8.15 1.11 69.29
CA SER A 907 -9.52 1.36 69.75
C SER A 907 -10.45 1.68 68.58
N GLU A 908 -11.65 1.10 68.59
CA GLU A 908 -12.71 1.30 67.58
C GLU A 908 -12.30 0.90 66.16
N GLU A 909 -11.41 -0.09 66.01
CA GLU A 909 -10.75 -0.52 64.76
C GLU A 909 -10.02 0.55 63.93
N VAL A 910 -10.15 1.85 64.23
CA VAL A 910 -9.62 2.96 63.41
C VAL A 910 -8.63 3.87 64.14
N ASN A 911 -8.52 3.80 65.46
CA ASN A 911 -7.62 4.66 66.24
C ASN A 911 -6.47 3.82 66.83
N LEU A 912 -5.24 4.06 66.39
CA LEU A 912 -4.04 3.49 67.00
C LEU A 912 -3.40 4.54 67.92
N THR A 913 -3.44 4.30 69.23
CA THR A 913 -3.00 5.26 70.24
C THR A 913 -1.73 4.79 70.95
N LEU A 914 -0.71 5.64 70.90
CA LEU A 914 0.51 5.52 71.72
C LEU A 914 0.36 6.42 72.95
N SER A 915 0.40 5.84 74.14
CA SER A 915 0.41 6.55 75.42
C SER A 915 1.76 6.35 76.10
N LEU A 916 2.37 7.43 76.57
CA LEU A 916 3.61 7.44 77.30
C LEU A 916 3.38 8.10 78.66
N ASN A 917 3.77 7.44 79.74
CA ASN A 917 3.86 8.03 81.06
C ASN A 917 5.33 8.22 81.45
N ASN A 918 5.69 9.43 81.83
CA ASN A 918 6.97 9.76 82.43
C ASN A 918 6.72 10.56 83.71
N GLU A 919 7.00 9.95 84.86
CA GLU A 919 6.69 10.44 86.20
C GLU A 919 5.17 10.72 86.37
N ASP A 920 4.78 11.98 86.49
CA ASP A 920 3.39 12.41 86.70
C ASP A 920 2.69 12.88 85.40
N ILE A 921 3.37 12.82 84.25
CA ILE A 921 2.85 13.34 82.98
C ILE A 921 2.55 12.20 82.01
N VAL A 922 1.26 12.01 81.73
CA VAL A 922 0.78 11.12 80.68
C VAL A 922 0.55 11.92 79.40
N SER A 923 1.27 11.54 78.35
CA SER A 923 1.10 12.08 76.99
C SER A 923 0.55 10.97 76.10
N SER A 924 -0.33 11.30 75.16
CA SER A 924 -0.80 10.35 74.16
C SER A 924 -0.85 10.98 72.77
N CYS A 925 -0.61 10.16 71.77
CA CYS A 925 -0.78 10.50 70.37
C CYS A 925 -1.58 9.40 69.68
N THR A 926 -2.61 9.78 68.94
CA THR A 926 -3.48 8.86 68.22
C THR A 926 -3.33 9.08 66.73
N VAL A 927 -3.00 8.01 66.01
CA VAL A 927 -3.03 7.96 64.55
C VAL A 927 -4.36 7.32 64.14
N ARG A 928 -5.13 8.05 63.33
CA ARG A 928 -6.39 7.55 62.76
C ARG A 928 -6.15 6.91 61.41
N ALA A 929 -6.89 5.82 61.13
CA ALA A 929 -6.96 5.22 59.81
C ALA A 929 -7.55 6.22 58.80
N HIS A 930 -7.16 6.08 57.53
CA HIS A 930 -7.69 6.92 56.45
C HIS A 930 -9.19 6.65 56.26
N PRO A 931 -9.99 7.64 55.82
CA PRO A 931 -11.41 7.46 55.55
C PRO A 931 -11.66 6.25 54.64
N GLY A 932 -12.54 5.33 55.08
CA GLY A 932 -12.83 4.08 54.36
C GLY A 932 -11.87 2.93 54.62
N THR A 933 -10.90 3.08 55.54
CA THR A 933 -9.98 2.02 55.95
C THR A 933 -10.01 1.82 57.48
N GLU A 934 -9.55 0.66 57.93
CA GLU A 934 -9.46 0.29 59.35
C GLU A 934 -8.15 -0.49 59.61
N TYR A 935 -7.71 -0.52 60.86
CA TYR A 935 -6.56 -1.32 61.31
C TYR A 935 -6.96 -2.76 61.71
N GLY A 936 -8.25 -3.00 61.97
CA GLY A 936 -8.83 -4.31 62.33
C GLY A 936 -9.15 -5.24 61.16
N ASN A 937 -8.49 -5.09 60.00
CA ASN A 937 -8.82 -5.82 58.76
C ASN A 937 -7.92 -7.03 58.48
N MET A 938 -7.19 -7.54 59.49
CA MET A 938 -6.23 -8.64 59.36
C MET A 938 -5.07 -8.43 58.36
N LYS A 939 -4.82 -7.18 57.94
CA LYS A 939 -3.60 -6.82 57.19
C LYS A 939 -2.46 -6.48 58.14
N TRP A 940 -1.23 -6.76 57.72
CA TRP A 940 -0.04 -6.41 58.47
C TRP A 940 0.16 -4.89 58.50
N ILE A 941 0.32 -4.37 59.72
CA ILE A 941 0.60 -2.97 60.02
C ILE A 941 1.95 -2.94 60.72
N GLN A 942 2.87 -2.15 60.18
CA GLN A 942 4.17 -1.90 60.78
C GLN A 942 4.16 -0.58 61.54
N VAL A 943 4.64 -0.60 62.77
CA VAL A 943 4.73 0.56 63.65
C VAL A 943 6.19 0.77 64.01
N SER A 944 6.69 1.98 63.76
CA SER A 944 8.02 2.43 64.15
C SER A 944 7.88 3.59 65.10
N ILE A 945 8.38 3.42 66.32
CA ILE A 945 8.37 4.42 67.38
C ILE A 945 9.78 4.98 67.49
N HIS A 946 9.93 6.28 67.24
CA HIS A 946 11.20 6.98 67.35
C HIS A 946 11.10 8.06 68.42
N PHE A 947 12.12 8.17 69.25
CA PHE A 947 12.27 9.28 70.19
C PHE A 947 13.19 10.31 69.55
N LEU A 948 12.68 11.52 69.31
CA LEU A 948 13.51 12.64 68.86
C LEU A 948 14.36 13.09 70.06
N SER A 949 15.68 13.07 69.89
CA SER A 949 16.66 13.52 70.89
C SER A 949 16.65 15.03 71.09
#